data_AF-A0A1U7RUM3-F1
#
_entry.id   AF-A0A1U7RUM3-F1
#
_cell.length_a   1.000
_cell.length_b   1.000
_cell.length_c   1.000
_cell.angle_alpha   90.00
_cell.angle_beta   90.00
_cell.angle_gamma   90.00
#
_symmetry.space_group_name_H-M   'P 1'
#
loop_
_entity.id
_entity.type
_entity.pdbx_description
1 polymer ?
#
loop_
_entity_poly.entity_id
_entity_poly.type
_entity_poly.pdbx_seq_one_letter_code
_entity_poly.pdbx_strand_id
1 'polypeptide(L)'
;MAVRIRRQLKRLFSHWKLWKFSIFIFVFLICLFLLQREVGVQDTENEPGMKPIVGKKSNVLDLVLNAVNNIKAANPKMQIKAPVRQTKIPGERHCLPGYYTAAELKPFLDRPPQDPHAPGASGKAFKTTNLSLEEQKEKERGEEKHCFNAFASDRISLHRDLGPDTRPPECIEQKFKRCPPLPTTSIIIVFHNEAWSTLLRTVHSVMYTSPAILLKEIILVDDASVDEYLHDKLDEYVKPFQIVKVVRQKERKGLITARLLGASVATGETLTFLDAHCECFYGWLEPLLSRIAENYTAVVSPDIASIDLNTFEFSKPSPYGHNHNRGNFDWNLSFGWESLPKHEKKRRKDETYPIRTPTFAGGLFSISKGYFEYIGSYDEEMEIWGGENIEMSFRVWQCGGQLEIMPCSVVGHVFRSKSPHTFPKGTQVIIRNQVRLAEVWMDDYKEIFYRRNTEAAKIVKQKIFGDISKRLDLRQRLHCKNFTWYLNNIYPEAYVPDLNPPLSGFLKNIGRRTCLDVGENNHGGKPLIMYACHGLGGNQENSSGIINASTANSAVRRMDEAGQLGYRCVEYFEYSAHHEIRHNIQKELCLHASQGAVQLQDCSYKGQKTFTPGEEKWELQQDQLLYNAALNMCLTGNGEHPSLVSCNPSDLFQKWIFGQNI
;
A
#
# COMPACT_ATOMS: atom_id res chain seq x y z
N MET A 1 -3.43 34.16 58.70
CA MET A 1 -2.55 35.25 58.22
C MET A 1 -1.53 34.81 57.16
N ALA A 2 -0.95 33.61 57.22
CA ALA A 2 0.07 33.11 56.28
C ALA A 2 -0.38 32.89 54.80
N VAL A 3 -1.68 32.70 54.54
CA VAL A 3 -2.19 32.48 53.16
C VAL A 3 -2.32 33.79 52.36
N ARG A 4 -2.50 34.93 53.04
CA ARG A 4 -2.66 36.25 52.40
C ARG A 4 -1.32 36.82 51.91
N ILE A 5 -0.23 36.51 52.61
CA ILE A 5 1.15 36.92 52.28
C ILE A 5 1.68 36.17 51.04
N ARG A 6 1.38 34.86 50.91
CA ARG A 6 1.77 34.06 49.72
C ARG A 6 1.12 34.53 48.41
N ARG A 7 -0.10 35.08 48.47
CA ARG A 7 -0.80 35.61 47.28
C ARG A 7 -0.25 36.97 46.81
N GLN A 8 0.24 37.81 47.71
CA GLN A 8 0.88 39.08 47.33
C GLN A 8 2.28 38.89 46.75
N LEU A 9 3.08 37.97 47.30
CA LEU A 9 4.42 37.63 46.77
C LEU A 9 4.38 37.02 45.36
N LYS A 10 3.36 36.21 45.03
CA LYS A 10 3.17 35.67 43.67
C LYS A 10 2.81 36.75 42.63
N ARG A 11 2.08 37.80 43.03
CA ARG A 11 1.75 38.93 42.13
C ARG A 11 2.96 39.83 41.85
N LEU A 12 3.82 40.06 42.85
CA LEU A 12 5.07 40.80 42.68
C LEU A 12 6.08 40.05 41.78
N PHE A 13 6.19 38.72 41.90
CA PHE A 13 7.06 37.92 41.04
C PHE A 13 6.59 37.84 39.58
N SER A 14 5.27 37.91 39.34
CA SER A 14 4.70 37.91 37.99
C SER A 14 4.97 39.23 37.26
N HIS A 15 4.83 40.37 37.93
CA HIS A 15 5.17 41.68 37.36
C HIS A 15 6.67 41.81 37.04
N TRP A 16 7.55 41.22 37.84
CA TRP A 16 9.00 41.26 37.60
C TRP A 16 9.43 40.43 36.38
N LYS A 17 8.74 39.32 36.08
CA LYS A 17 8.98 38.52 34.86
C LYS A 17 8.49 39.22 33.59
N LEU A 18 7.35 39.90 33.64
CA LEU A 18 6.82 40.67 32.51
C LEU A 18 7.74 41.83 32.13
N TRP A 19 8.31 42.53 33.12
CA TRP A 19 9.22 43.66 32.87
C TRP A 19 10.53 43.23 32.20
N LYS A 20 11.09 42.07 32.59
CA LYS A 20 12.27 41.50 31.92
C LYS A 20 12.00 41.08 30.47
N PHE A 21 10.80 40.59 30.18
CA PHE A 21 10.41 40.21 28.82
C PHE A 21 10.25 41.43 27.90
N SER A 22 9.67 42.53 28.41
CA SER A 22 9.56 43.79 27.66
C SER A 22 10.92 44.42 27.34
N ILE A 23 11.90 44.36 28.26
CA ILE A 23 13.26 44.84 28.00
C ILE A 23 13.93 44.01 26.90
N PHE A 24 13.73 42.69 26.89
CA PHE A 24 14.32 41.81 25.88
C PHE A 24 13.76 42.07 24.48
N ILE A 25 12.45 42.31 24.37
CA ILE A 25 11.79 42.69 23.10
C ILE A 25 12.30 44.05 22.61
N PHE A 26 12.48 45.02 23.52
CA PHE A 26 12.96 46.35 23.17
C PHE A 26 14.41 46.32 22.65
N VAL A 27 15.30 45.54 23.28
CA VAL A 27 16.68 45.34 22.80
C VAL A 27 16.70 44.61 21.46
N PHE A 28 15.83 43.61 21.25
CA PHE A 28 15.73 42.89 19.98
C PHE A 28 15.27 43.80 18.83
N LEU A 29 14.30 44.70 19.07
CA LEU A 29 13.84 45.67 18.07
C LEU A 29 14.91 46.71 17.74
N ILE A 30 15.70 47.16 18.73
CA ILE A 30 16.86 48.03 18.49
C ILE A 30 17.92 47.33 17.64
N CYS A 31 18.21 46.05 17.91
CA CYS A 31 19.12 45.26 17.09
C CYS A 31 18.63 45.11 15.65
N LEU A 32 17.34 44.87 15.42
CA LEU A 32 16.76 44.82 14.06
C LEU A 32 16.86 46.17 13.34
N PHE A 33 16.63 47.27 14.04
CA PHE A 33 16.73 48.62 13.47
C PHE A 33 18.18 49.01 13.12
N LEU A 34 19.16 48.56 13.92
CA LEU A 34 20.58 48.76 13.63
C LEU A 34 21.06 47.88 12.46
N LEU A 35 20.55 46.65 12.33
CA LEU A 35 20.86 45.76 11.21
C LEU A 35 20.25 46.23 9.88
N GLN A 36 19.10 46.91 9.89
CA GLN A 36 18.54 47.52 8.67
C GLN A 36 19.28 48.79 8.23
N ARG A 37 20.08 49.41 9.09
CA ARG A 37 20.83 50.65 8.79
C ARG A 37 22.16 50.40 8.07
N GLU A 38 22.66 49.16 8.03
CA GLU A 38 23.91 48.79 7.34
C GLU A 38 23.73 48.34 5.87
N VAL A 39 22.51 48.32 5.31
CA VAL A 39 22.25 47.82 3.94
C VAL A 39 21.66 48.88 2.99
N GLY A 40 21.90 50.17 3.23
CA GLY A 40 21.24 51.22 2.42
C GLY A 40 22.09 52.45 2.10
N VAL A 41 23.07 52.32 1.20
CA VAL A 41 23.66 53.38 0.34
C VAL A 41 24.33 52.62 -0.83
N GLN A 42 23.96 52.74 -2.11
CA GLN A 42 24.22 53.89 -2.98
C GLN A 42 23.45 53.72 -4.32
N ASP A 43 22.68 54.74 -4.70
CA ASP A 43 22.00 54.95 -6.00
C ASP A 43 22.76 56.00 -6.85
N THR A 44 22.36 56.14 -8.13
CA THR A 44 22.58 57.19 -9.18
C THR A 44 23.27 56.63 -10.45
N GLU A 45 22.86 56.88 -11.71
CA GLU A 45 22.10 58.00 -12.33
C GLU A 45 21.60 57.67 -13.78
N ASN A 46 20.88 58.62 -14.40
CA ASN A 46 19.86 58.57 -15.49
C ASN A 46 20.25 58.43 -17.00
N GLU A 47 19.29 57.90 -17.80
CA GLU A 47 18.77 58.23 -19.18
C GLU A 47 19.62 58.20 -20.51
N PRO A 48 19.04 58.21 -21.75
CA PRO A 48 17.78 57.61 -22.29
C PRO A 48 17.84 57.01 -23.76
N GLY A 49 16.79 56.26 -24.17
CA GLY A 49 16.18 56.30 -25.52
C GLY A 49 16.46 55.22 -26.60
N MET A 50 15.47 54.38 -26.95
CA MET A 50 14.89 54.13 -28.31
C MET A 50 13.95 52.89 -28.36
N LYS A 51 12.80 52.99 -29.05
CA LYS A 51 11.89 51.88 -29.44
C LYS A 51 12.22 51.37 -30.87
N PRO A 52 11.49 50.41 -31.49
CA PRO A 52 11.63 48.95 -31.36
C PRO A 52 11.94 48.29 -32.74
N ILE A 53 12.64 47.14 -32.78
CA ILE A 53 12.73 46.34 -34.02
C ILE A 53 12.35 44.88 -33.76
N VAL A 54 11.26 44.50 -34.40
CA VAL A 54 10.76 43.14 -34.63
C VAL A 54 11.71 42.42 -35.58
N GLY A 55 12.11 41.19 -35.25
CA GLY A 55 12.69 40.27 -36.23
C GLY A 55 13.72 39.29 -35.64
N LYS A 56 13.29 38.02 -35.48
CA LYS A 56 14.05 36.76 -35.30
C LYS A 56 13.59 35.92 -34.10
N LYS A 57 12.33 35.48 -34.12
CA LYS A 57 11.89 34.25 -33.45
C LYS A 57 11.89 33.12 -34.49
N SER A 58 13.03 32.49 -34.71
CA SER A 58 13.09 31.17 -35.38
C SER A 58 14.35 30.36 -35.08
N ASN A 59 15.43 30.97 -34.57
CA ASN A 59 16.70 30.24 -34.42
C ASN A 59 17.02 29.75 -33.00
N VAL A 60 16.12 29.94 -32.03
CA VAL A 60 16.31 29.45 -30.65
C VAL A 60 15.59 28.11 -30.43
N LEU A 61 14.50 27.85 -31.14
CA LEU A 61 13.74 26.59 -30.98
C LEU A 61 14.50 25.38 -31.58
N ASP A 62 15.16 25.57 -32.72
CA ASP A 62 15.98 24.52 -33.36
C ASP A 62 17.27 24.21 -32.60
N LEU A 63 17.85 25.21 -31.91
CA LEU A 63 19.03 25.00 -31.07
C LEU A 63 18.67 24.18 -29.82
N VAL A 64 17.46 24.37 -29.28
CA VAL A 64 16.95 23.61 -28.13
C VAL A 64 16.53 22.20 -28.54
N LEU A 65 15.92 22.00 -29.72
CA LEU A 65 15.58 20.65 -30.20
C LEU A 65 16.82 19.80 -30.55
N ASN A 66 17.86 20.40 -31.14
CA ASN A 66 19.11 19.68 -31.43
C ASN A 66 19.95 19.41 -30.17
N ALA A 67 19.84 20.23 -29.13
CA ALA A 67 20.42 19.94 -27.82
C ALA A 67 19.70 18.77 -27.12
N VAL A 68 18.37 18.65 -27.26
CA VAL A 68 17.59 17.55 -26.66
C VAL A 68 17.82 16.21 -27.39
N ASN A 69 18.06 16.23 -28.70
CA ASN A 69 18.35 15.00 -29.46
C ASN A 69 19.79 14.47 -29.26
N ASN A 70 20.76 15.34 -28.97
CA ASN A 70 22.14 14.92 -28.67
C ASN A 70 22.36 14.46 -27.22
N ILE A 71 21.41 14.69 -26.31
CA ILE A 71 21.47 14.17 -24.92
C ILE A 71 20.98 12.70 -24.84
N LYS A 72 20.30 12.17 -25.86
CA LYS A 72 19.91 10.74 -25.92
C LYS A 72 21.06 9.78 -26.26
N ALA A 73 22.21 10.28 -26.72
CA ALA A 73 23.35 9.45 -27.14
C ALA A 73 24.53 9.40 -26.14
N ALA A 74 24.44 10.10 -25.00
CA ALA A 74 25.43 10.03 -23.94
C ALA A 74 24.72 9.67 -22.63
N ASN A 75 24.86 8.41 -22.21
CA ASN A 75 24.25 7.88 -21.00
C ASN A 75 25.30 7.79 -19.87
N PRO A 76 25.67 8.89 -19.18
CA PRO A 76 26.29 8.76 -17.88
C PRO A 76 25.18 8.55 -16.84
N LYS A 77 25.27 7.45 -16.11
CA LYS A 77 24.46 7.10 -14.94
C LYS A 77 24.42 8.28 -13.94
N MET A 78 23.44 9.17 -14.05
CA MET A 78 23.09 10.09 -12.96
C MET A 78 22.12 9.38 -12.02
N GLN A 79 22.66 8.40 -11.29
CA GLN A 79 22.08 8.03 -10.00
C GLN A 79 22.29 9.24 -9.09
N ILE A 80 21.21 9.73 -8.47
CA ILE A 80 21.33 10.60 -7.30
C ILE A 80 22.21 9.82 -6.32
N LYS A 81 23.41 10.34 -6.03
CA LYS A 81 24.27 9.72 -5.03
C LYS A 81 23.47 9.62 -3.75
N ALA A 82 23.41 8.42 -3.16
CA ALA A 82 22.84 8.23 -1.84
C ALA A 82 23.38 9.33 -0.89
N PRO A 83 22.57 9.87 0.03
CA PRO A 83 23.02 10.92 0.93
C PRO A 83 24.33 10.51 1.60
N VAL A 84 25.34 11.37 1.53
CA VAL A 84 26.64 11.12 2.13
C VAL A 84 26.49 11.20 3.64
N ARG A 85 26.80 10.09 4.32
CA ARG A 85 26.83 10.01 5.78
C ARG A 85 27.77 11.09 6.33
N GLN A 86 27.25 12.08 7.05
CA GLN A 86 28.08 12.84 7.98
C GLN A 86 28.34 11.94 9.19
N THR A 87 29.44 11.21 9.17
CA THR A 87 29.90 10.38 10.28
C THR A 87 30.31 11.26 11.46
N LYS A 88 29.43 11.39 12.45
CA LYS A 88 29.87 11.48 13.85
C LYS A 88 29.93 10.05 14.39
N ILE A 89 31.12 9.46 14.44
CA ILE A 89 31.38 8.15 15.05
C ILE A 89 32.03 8.38 16.41
N PRO A 90 31.44 7.87 17.50
CA PRO A 90 32.20 7.24 18.57
C PRO A 90 32.05 5.71 18.42
N GLY A 91 33.17 5.02 18.17
CA GLY A 91 33.25 3.56 18.05
C GLY A 91 33.32 3.04 16.60
N GLU A 92 34.54 2.95 16.06
CA GLU A 92 34.83 2.19 14.84
C GLU A 92 34.34 0.75 15.01
N ARG A 93 33.31 0.34 14.25
CA ARG A 93 32.96 -1.08 14.17
C ARG A 93 34.04 -1.78 13.36
N HIS A 94 34.70 -2.75 13.98
CA HIS A 94 35.70 -3.58 13.32
C HIS A 94 35.09 -4.28 12.09
N CYS A 95 35.46 -3.80 10.91
CA CYS A 95 35.20 -4.43 9.62
C CYS A 95 36.08 -5.70 9.55
N LEU A 96 35.52 -6.84 9.95
CA LEU A 96 36.22 -8.12 9.91
C LEU A 96 36.24 -8.65 8.47
N PRO A 97 37.31 -9.32 8.03
CA PRO A 97 37.36 -9.95 6.71
C PRO A 97 36.52 -11.25 6.65
N GLY A 98 36.26 -11.70 5.43
CA GLY A 98 35.61 -12.98 5.15
C GLY A 98 34.10 -12.98 5.39
N TYR A 99 33.56 -14.18 5.61
CA TYR A 99 32.12 -14.44 5.70
C TYR A 99 31.75 -15.04 7.06
N TYR A 100 30.57 -14.70 7.57
CA TYR A 100 30.02 -15.32 8.77
C TYR A 100 29.94 -16.85 8.59
N THR A 101 30.33 -17.57 9.64
CA THR A 101 30.21 -19.02 9.73
C THR A 101 28.82 -19.43 10.18
N ALA A 102 28.44 -20.69 9.94
CA ALA A 102 27.17 -21.22 10.43
C ALA A 102 27.07 -21.19 11.97
N ALA A 103 28.19 -21.30 12.68
CA ALA A 103 28.23 -21.20 14.14
C ALA A 103 27.94 -19.78 14.64
N GLU A 104 28.45 -18.75 13.95
CA GLU A 104 28.13 -17.34 14.25
C GLU A 104 26.67 -17.01 13.94
N LEU A 105 26.08 -17.66 12.91
CA LEU A 105 24.69 -17.47 12.51
C LEU A 105 23.71 -18.42 13.20
N LYS A 106 24.10 -19.06 14.32
CA LYS A 106 23.21 -19.90 15.11
C LYS A 106 21.99 -19.08 15.60
N PRO A 107 20.75 -19.62 15.54
CA PRO A 107 19.56 -18.90 15.99
C PRO A 107 19.62 -18.54 17.48
N PHE A 108 18.80 -17.56 17.89
CA PHE A 108 18.67 -17.16 19.28
C PHE A 108 18.22 -18.31 20.20
N LEU A 109 17.30 -19.14 19.71
CA LEU A 109 16.82 -20.33 20.41
C LEU A 109 16.89 -21.56 19.49
N ASP A 110 17.32 -22.70 20.02
CA ASP A 110 17.28 -23.96 19.28
C ASP A 110 15.84 -24.51 19.25
N ARG A 111 15.37 -24.89 18.07
CA ARG A 111 14.03 -25.50 17.92
C ARG A 111 14.05 -26.91 18.56
N PRO A 112 13.09 -27.23 19.44
CA PRO A 112 13.00 -28.57 20.00
C PRO A 112 12.66 -29.60 18.91
N PRO A 113 13.03 -30.88 19.09
CA PRO A 113 12.61 -31.94 18.18
C PRO A 113 11.07 -31.96 18.02
N GLN A 114 10.60 -32.04 16.78
CA GLN A 114 9.17 -32.07 16.47
C GLN A 114 8.72 -33.51 16.16
N ASP A 115 7.48 -33.83 16.53
CA ASP A 115 6.84 -35.08 16.11
C ASP A 115 6.36 -34.94 14.66
N PRO A 116 6.89 -35.76 13.71
CA PRO A 116 6.51 -35.69 12.29
C PRO A 116 5.06 -36.09 12.01
N HIS A 117 4.37 -36.70 12.99
CA HIS A 117 2.97 -37.10 12.90
C HIS A 117 2.01 -36.12 13.60
N ALA A 118 2.52 -35.10 14.28
CA ALA A 118 1.70 -34.10 14.94
C ALA A 118 0.89 -33.26 13.92
N PRO A 119 -0.26 -32.68 14.34
CA PRO A 119 -1.04 -31.79 13.49
C PRO A 119 -0.20 -30.64 12.92
N GLY A 120 -0.25 -30.48 11.60
CA GLY A 120 0.48 -29.42 10.89
C GLY A 120 2.01 -29.56 10.87
N ALA A 121 2.56 -30.70 11.29
CA ALA A 121 4.01 -30.93 11.30
C ALA A 121 4.65 -30.66 9.92
N SER A 122 5.84 -30.06 9.93
CA SER A 122 6.60 -29.72 8.73
C SER A 122 5.86 -28.86 7.70
N GLY A 123 4.97 -27.97 8.12
CA GLY A 123 4.24 -27.08 7.20
C GLY A 123 3.02 -27.73 6.51
N LYS A 124 2.67 -28.99 6.81
CA LYS A 124 1.60 -29.71 6.10
C LYS A 124 0.20 -29.23 6.50
N ALA A 125 -0.78 -29.44 5.61
CA ALA A 125 -2.19 -29.16 5.88
C ALA A 125 -2.73 -29.97 7.07
N PHE A 126 -3.38 -29.30 8.03
CA PHE A 126 -4.18 -29.94 9.07
C PHE A 126 -5.67 -29.89 8.71
N LYS A 127 -6.23 -31.04 8.34
CA LYS A 127 -7.66 -31.16 8.00
C LYS A 127 -8.46 -31.45 9.27
N THR A 128 -9.28 -30.49 9.69
CA THR A 128 -10.17 -30.62 10.84
C THR A 128 -11.49 -31.30 10.43
N THR A 129 -11.45 -32.61 10.17
CA THR A 129 -12.62 -33.43 9.80
C THR A 129 -13.11 -34.28 10.98
N ASN A 130 -14.38 -34.71 10.95
CA ASN A 130 -14.99 -35.57 11.97
C ASN A 130 -15.01 -34.95 13.38
N LEU A 131 -15.26 -33.64 13.45
CA LEU A 131 -15.36 -32.90 14.70
C LEU A 131 -16.67 -33.25 15.42
N SER A 132 -16.62 -33.39 16.74
CA SER A 132 -17.81 -33.43 17.59
C SER A 132 -18.59 -32.12 17.50
N LEU A 133 -19.85 -32.10 17.94
CA LEU A 133 -20.69 -30.90 17.89
C LEU A 133 -20.09 -29.73 18.71
N GLU A 134 -19.39 -30.02 19.80
CA GLU A 134 -18.73 -29.00 20.62
C GLU A 134 -17.50 -28.41 19.91
N GLU A 135 -16.70 -29.26 19.27
CA GLU A 135 -15.53 -28.85 18.47
C GLU A 135 -15.93 -28.06 17.22
N GLN A 136 -17.05 -28.41 16.57
CA GLN A 136 -17.60 -27.63 15.47
C GLN A 136 -17.94 -26.20 15.91
N LYS A 137 -18.60 -26.05 17.07
CA LYS A 137 -18.91 -24.73 17.65
C LYS A 137 -17.65 -23.98 18.07
N GLU A 138 -16.61 -24.67 18.58
CA GLU A 138 -15.32 -24.05 18.88
C GLU A 138 -14.65 -23.49 17.62
N LYS A 139 -14.65 -24.29 16.55
CA LYS A 139 -14.14 -23.88 15.24
C LYS A 139 -14.88 -22.67 14.68
N GLU A 140 -16.22 -22.71 14.65
CA GLU A 140 -17.06 -21.61 14.16
C GLU A 140 -16.79 -20.32 14.93
N ARG A 141 -16.72 -20.36 16.27
CA ARG A 141 -16.37 -19.18 17.09
C ARG A 141 -14.98 -18.63 16.76
N GLY A 142 -14.01 -19.51 16.51
CA GLY A 142 -12.67 -19.12 16.10
C GLY A 142 -12.64 -18.42 14.74
N GLU A 143 -13.37 -18.98 13.75
CA GLU A 143 -13.49 -18.41 12.41
C GLU A 143 -14.24 -17.07 12.42
N GLU A 144 -15.31 -16.94 13.20
CA GLU A 144 -16.04 -15.67 13.35
C GLU A 144 -15.18 -14.57 13.99
N LYS A 145 -14.43 -14.92 15.05
CA LYS A 145 -13.62 -13.95 15.80
C LYS A 145 -12.35 -13.54 15.05
N HIS A 146 -11.65 -14.50 14.44
CA HIS A 146 -10.32 -14.27 13.89
C HIS A 146 -10.27 -14.28 12.35
N CYS A 147 -11.36 -14.65 11.66
CA CYS A 147 -11.41 -14.80 10.21
C CYS A 147 -10.40 -15.82 9.64
N PHE A 148 -9.99 -16.78 10.46
CA PHE A 148 -9.23 -17.98 10.11
C PHE A 148 -9.56 -19.11 11.09
N ASN A 149 -9.20 -20.35 10.76
CA ASN A 149 -9.47 -21.52 11.57
C ASN A 149 -8.57 -21.57 12.83
N ALA A 150 -8.92 -20.81 13.86
CA ALA A 150 -8.17 -20.77 15.12
C ALA A 150 -8.16 -22.13 15.83
N PHE A 151 -9.21 -22.94 15.68
CA PHE A 151 -9.26 -24.32 16.19
C PHE A 151 -8.11 -25.19 15.64
N ALA A 152 -7.80 -25.05 14.35
CA ALA A 152 -6.65 -25.71 13.76
C ALA A 152 -5.34 -25.17 14.35
N SER A 153 -5.21 -23.84 14.41
CA SER A 153 -4.02 -23.20 14.97
C SER A 153 -3.73 -23.64 16.41
N ASP A 154 -4.73 -23.73 17.26
CA ASP A 154 -4.56 -24.07 18.68
C ASP A 154 -4.07 -25.51 18.89
N ARG A 155 -4.25 -26.38 17.90
CA ARG A 155 -3.80 -27.79 17.92
C ARG A 155 -2.48 -28.02 17.16
N ILE A 156 -1.96 -27.00 16.49
CA ILE A 156 -0.67 -27.03 15.81
C ILE A 156 0.41 -26.49 16.77
N SER A 157 1.54 -27.19 16.84
CA SER A 157 2.68 -26.78 17.67
C SER A 157 3.09 -25.31 17.45
N LEU A 158 3.38 -24.58 18.53
CA LEU A 158 4.01 -23.25 18.45
C LEU A 158 5.45 -23.33 17.93
N HIS A 159 6.02 -24.53 17.93
CA HIS A 159 7.43 -24.80 17.61
C HIS A 159 7.60 -25.58 16.30
N ARG A 160 6.52 -25.75 15.51
CA ARG A 160 6.54 -26.55 14.28
C ARG A 160 7.72 -26.15 13.39
N ASP A 161 8.38 -27.14 12.82
CA ASP A 161 9.26 -26.92 11.68
C ASP A 161 8.45 -26.77 10.39
N LEU A 162 9.12 -26.30 9.34
CA LEU A 162 8.53 -26.16 8.01
C LEU A 162 9.11 -27.20 7.04
N GLY A 163 9.61 -28.32 7.55
CA GLY A 163 10.24 -29.40 6.80
C GLY A 163 11.64 -29.03 6.29
N PRO A 164 12.11 -29.66 5.20
CA PRO A 164 13.39 -29.32 4.58
C PRO A 164 13.37 -27.93 3.96
N ASP A 165 14.54 -27.30 3.86
CA ASP A 165 14.70 -26.05 3.11
C ASP A 165 14.58 -26.33 1.61
N THR A 166 13.52 -25.80 1.00
CA THR A 166 13.21 -25.99 -0.43
C THR A 166 13.46 -24.72 -1.25
N ARG A 167 14.20 -23.75 -0.71
CA ARG A 167 14.60 -22.56 -1.46
C ARG A 167 15.55 -22.95 -2.61
N PRO A 168 15.72 -22.06 -3.61
CA PRO A 168 16.75 -22.21 -4.63
C PRO A 168 18.14 -22.47 -4.02
N PRO A 169 18.96 -23.36 -4.61
CA PRO A 169 20.27 -23.73 -4.05
C PRO A 169 21.17 -22.53 -3.72
N GLU A 170 21.19 -21.51 -4.57
CA GLU A 170 21.96 -20.29 -4.37
C GLU A 170 21.57 -19.52 -3.10
N CYS A 171 20.31 -19.64 -2.64
CA CYS A 171 19.84 -19.04 -1.39
C CYS A 171 20.33 -19.83 -0.17
N ILE A 172 20.38 -21.16 -0.26
CA ILE A 172 20.85 -22.04 0.81
C ILE A 172 22.37 -21.92 0.97
N GLU A 173 23.09 -21.80 -0.15
CA GLU A 173 24.55 -21.72 -0.18
C GLU A 173 25.09 -20.30 0.07
N GLN A 174 24.22 -19.28 0.04
CA GLN A 174 24.58 -17.87 0.19
C GLN A 174 25.45 -17.62 1.45
N LYS A 175 26.54 -16.87 1.27
CA LYS A 175 27.42 -16.44 2.35
C LYS A 175 27.35 -14.93 2.54
N PHE A 176 27.30 -14.48 3.78
CA PHE A 176 27.19 -13.07 4.15
C PHE A 176 28.54 -12.52 4.58
N LYS A 177 28.97 -11.41 3.97
CA LYS A 177 30.24 -10.76 4.29
C LYS A 177 30.18 -10.16 5.70
N ARG A 178 31.31 -10.20 6.43
CA ARG A 178 31.45 -9.47 7.70
C ARG A 178 31.72 -7.98 7.51
N CYS A 179 31.96 -7.53 6.27
CA CYS A 179 32.15 -6.13 5.94
C CYS A 179 31.41 -5.72 4.64
N PRO A 180 30.49 -4.73 4.72
CA PRO A 180 29.97 -4.14 5.96
C PRO A 180 29.34 -5.22 6.86
N PRO A 181 29.42 -5.08 8.20
CA PRO A 181 28.83 -6.07 9.11
C PRO A 181 27.32 -6.09 8.94
N LEU A 182 26.71 -7.26 9.17
CA LEU A 182 25.26 -7.36 9.22
C LEU A 182 24.75 -6.50 10.39
N PRO A 183 23.79 -5.57 10.15
CA PRO A 183 23.24 -4.73 11.21
C PRO A 183 22.39 -5.56 12.18
N THR A 184 22.30 -5.10 13.42
CA THR A 184 21.32 -5.65 14.37
C THR A 184 19.92 -5.14 14.05
N THR A 185 18.89 -5.96 14.32
CA THR A 185 17.50 -5.61 14.06
C THR A 185 16.63 -5.67 15.32
N SER A 186 15.69 -4.73 15.43
CA SER A 186 14.55 -4.82 16.34
C SER A 186 13.34 -5.33 15.55
N ILE A 187 12.83 -6.51 15.91
CA ILE A 187 11.59 -7.03 15.35
C ILE A 187 10.42 -6.31 16.00
N ILE A 188 9.49 -5.77 15.23
CA ILE A 188 8.29 -5.08 15.72
C ILE A 188 7.06 -5.81 15.21
N ILE A 189 6.28 -6.36 16.14
CA ILE A 189 5.02 -7.07 15.85
C ILE A 189 3.89 -6.30 16.50
N VAL A 190 3.01 -5.73 15.68
CA VAL A 190 1.78 -5.09 16.15
C VAL A 190 0.66 -6.12 16.19
N PHE A 191 -0.15 -6.11 17.24
CA PHE A 191 -1.32 -6.98 17.34
C PHE A 191 -2.52 -6.26 17.98
N HIS A 192 -3.72 -6.72 17.61
CA HIS A 192 -4.98 -6.31 18.20
C HIS A 192 -5.93 -7.51 18.19
N ASN A 193 -6.27 -8.06 19.37
CA ASN A 193 -7.14 -9.24 19.53
C ASN A 193 -6.67 -10.46 18.69
N GLU A 194 -5.35 -10.68 18.60
CA GLU A 194 -4.80 -11.83 17.90
C GLU A 194 -4.97 -13.12 18.71
N ALA A 195 -5.18 -14.25 18.03
CA ALA A 195 -5.25 -15.53 18.72
C ALA A 195 -3.91 -15.86 19.40
N TRP A 196 -3.96 -16.44 20.60
CA TRP A 196 -2.78 -16.80 21.37
C TRP A 196 -1.80 -17.68 20.59
N SER A 197 -2.32 -18.69 19.89
CA SER A 197 -1.50 -19.66 19.15
C SER A 197 -0.76 -19.03 17.98
N THR A 198 -1.40 -18.17 17.19
CA THR A 198 -0.76 -17.49 16.05
C THR A 198 0.26 -16.44 16.50
N LEU A 199 -0.08 -15.62 17.50
CA LEU A 199 0.83 -14.61 18.05
C LEU A 199 2.11 -15.27 18.57
N LEU A 200 1.99 -16.29 19.42
CA LEU A 200 3.17 -16.92 20.00
C LEU A 200 3.93 -17.79 18.98
N ARG A 201 3.25 -18.44 18.03
CA ARG A 201 3.95 -19.13 16.94
C ARG A 201 4.82 -18.16 16.14
N THR A 202 4.35 -16.93 15.91
CA THR A 202 5.16 -15.87 15.28
C THR A 202 6.42 -15.56 16.10
N VAL A 203 6.26 -15.29 17.40
CA VAL A 203 7.38 -14.97 18.31
C VAL A 203 8.40 -16.11 18.38
N HIS A 204 7.93 -17.34 18.54
CA HIS A 204 8.78 -18.53 18.54
C HIS A 204 9.48 -18.74 17.20
N SER A 205 8.76 -18.58 16.08
CA SER A 205 9.32 -18.74 14.74
C SER A 205 10.47 -17.76 14.50
N VAL A 206 10.32 -16.50 14.92
CA VAL A 206 11.40 -15.50 14.88
C VAL A 206 12.62 -15.96 15.70
N MET A 207 12.43 -16.39 16.95
CA MET A 207 13.54 -16.83 17.81
C MET A 207 14.27 -18.08 17.28
N TYR A 208 13.54 -19.00 16.64
CA TYR A 208 14.11 -20.23 16.08
C TYR A 208 14.86 -20.03 14.76
N THR A 209 14.61 -18.92 14.06
CA THR A 209 15.10 -18.72 12.70
C THR A 209 15.98 -17.47 12.53
N SER A 210 16.05 -16.62 13.55
CA SER A 210 16.86 -15.41 13.52
C SER A 210 18.19 -15.63 14.27
N PRO A 211 19.35 -15.37 13.63
CA PRO A 211 20.65 -15.47 14.29
C PRO A 211 20.75 -14.61 15.55
N ALA A 212 21.30 -15.17 16.63
CA ALA A 212 21.38 -14.51 17.94
C ALA A 212 22.14 -13.18 17.89
N ILE A 213 23.18 -13.09 17.05
CA ILE A 213 23.99 -11.87 16.90
C ILE A 213 23.25 -10.73 16.17
N LEU A 214 22.17 -11.03 15.46
CA LEU A 214 21.39 -10.07 14.67
C LEU A 214 20.11 -9.65 15.39
N LEU A 215 19.50 -10.56 16.17
CA LEU A 215 18.25 -10.32 16.86
C LEU A 215 18.47 -9.52 18.15
N LYS A 216 18.29 -8.19 18.08
CA LYS A 216 18.50 -7.30 19.24
C LYS A 216 17.38 -7.42 20.26
N GLU A 217 16.14 -7.43 19.78
CA GLU A 217 14.92 -7.44 20.58
C GLU A 217 13.71 -7.78 19.72
N ILE A 218 12.64 -8.27 20.37
CA ILE A 218 11.31 -8.44 19.79
C ILE A 218 10.35 -7.53 20.58
N ILE A 219 9.73 -6.59 19.90
CA ILE A 219 8.81 -5.61 20.47
C ILE A 219 7.40 -5.97 20.02
N LEU A 220 6.59 -6.46 20.96
CA LEU A 220 5.18 -6.73 20.77
C LEU A 220 4.40 -5.47 21.13
N VAL A 221 3.72 -4.85 20.17
CA VAL A 221 2.91 -3.65 20.42
C VAL A 221 1.44 -4.03 20.41
N ASP A 222 0.82 -3.96 21.57
CA ASP A 222 -0.61 -4.16 21.75
C ASP A 222 -1.38 -2.88 21.41
N ASP A 223 -2.16 -2.90 20.33
CA ASP A 223 -3.05 -1.81 19.95
C ASP A 223 -4.41 -1.94 20.65
N ALA A 224 -4.41 -1.81 21.98
CA ALA A 224 -5.60 -1.85 22.82
C ALA A 224 -6.47 -3.11 22.62
N SER A 225 -5.87 -4.29 22.72
CA SER A 225 -6.60 -5.56 22.76
C SER A 225 -7.53 -5.62 23.97
N VAL A 226 -8.61 -6.40 23.84
CA VAL A 226 -9.64 -6.63 24.86
C VAL A 226 -9.51 -8.02 25.49
N ASP A 227 -8.96 -8.98 24.76
CA ASP A 227 -8.83 -10.36 25.22
C ASP A 227 -7.91 -10.47 26.44
N GLU A 228 -8.45 -10.94 27.57
CA GLU A 228 -7.73 -11.03 28.86
C GLU A 228 -6.38 -11.78 28.77
N TYR A 229 -6.33 -12.83 27.96
CA TYR A 229 -5.11 -13.62 27.78
C TYR A 229 -3.96 -12.85 27.11
N LEU A 230 -4.24 -11.71 26.46
CA LEU A 230 -3.23 -10.85 25.85
C LEU A 230 -2.63 -9.85 26.84
N HIS A 231 -3.13 -9.74 28.08
CA HIS A 231 -2.61 -8.84 29.11
C HIS A 231 -1.57 -9.54 29.99
N ASP A 232 -1.86 -9.71 31.30
CA ASP A 232 -0.91 -10.24 32.28
C ASP A 232 -0.37 -11.62 31.90
N LYS A 233 -1.22 -12.49 31.34
CA LYS A 233 -0.79 -13.83 30.89
C LYS A 233 0.28 -13.76 29.80
N LEU A 234 0.15 -12.84 28.85
CA LEU A 234 1.16 -12.62 27.81
C LEU A 234 2.44 -12.04 28.42
N ASP A 235 2.31 -11.05 29.31
CA ASP A 235 3.45 -10.42 29.97
C ASP A 235 4.27 -11.44 30.77
N GLU A 236 3.62 -12.32 31.55
CA GLU A 236 4.30 -13.39 32.26
C GLU A 236 4.92 -14.43 31.33
N TYR A 237 4.24 -14.80 30.23
CA TYR A 237 4.73 -15.81 29.29
C TYR A 237 6.01 -15.37 28.58
N VAL A 238 6.13 -14.09 28.22
CA VAL A 238 7.28 -13.61 27.43
C VAL A 238 8.51 -13.22 28.26
N LYS A 239 8.36 -13.00 29.58
CA LYS A 239 9.46 -12.64 30.49
C LYS A 239 10.70 -13.54 30.38
N PRO A 240 10.59 -14.88 30.30
CA PRO A 240 11.75 -15.76 30.25
C PRO A 240 12.63 -15.56 29.00
N PHE A 241 12.10 -15.00 27.91
CA PHE A 241 12.86 -14.82 26.67
C PHE A 241 13.86 -13.64 26.72
N GLN A 242 13.80 -12.79 27.75
CA GLN A 242 14.68 -11.62 28.04
C GLN A 242 14.70 -10.49 27.00
N ILE A 243 14.67 -10.81 25.70
CA ILE A 243 14.71 -9.86 24.58
C ILE A 243 13.32 -9.49 24.05
N VAL A 244 12.27 -10.14 24.56
CA VAL A 244 10.88 -9.88 24.18
C VAL A 244 10.26 -8.87 25.13
N LYS A 245 9.71 -7.78 24.59
CA LYS A 245 9.06 -6.71 25.36
C LYS A 245 7.66 -6.45 24.84
N VAL A 246 6.70 -6.30 25.73
CA VAL A 246 5.34 -5.86 25.38
C VAL A 246 5.20 -4.36 25.64
N VAL A 247 4.68 -3.64 24.66
CA VAL A 247 4.41 -2.21 24.71
C VAL A 247 2.91 -2.02 24.50
N ARG A 248 2.27 -1.32 25.44
CA ARG A 248 0.80 -1.18 25.44
C ARG A 248 0.38 0.19 24.93
N GLN A 249 -0.37 0.21 23.84
CA GLN A 249 -1.11 1.38 23.42
C GLN A 249 -2.48 1.37 24.12
N LYS A 250 -2.74 2.40 24.94
CA LYS A 250 -3.92 2.44 25.82
C LYS A 250 -5.25 2.60 25.08
N GLU A 251 -5.21 3.23 23.91
CA GLU A 251 -6.37 3.51 23.08
C GLU A 251 -6.14 2.90 21.70
N ARG A 252 -7.21 2.41 21.07
CA ARG A 252 -7.10 1.85 19.72
C ARG A 252 -6.84 2.94 18.69
N LYS A 253 -5.61 3.02 18.19
CA LYS A 253 -5.17 4.03 17.21
C LYS A 253 -4.72 3.44 15.88
N GLY A 254 -4.69 2.12 15.77
CA GLY A 254 -4.35 1.43 14.53
C GLY A 254 -2.91 1.02 14.39
N LEU A 255 -2.68 0.26 13.32
CA LEU A 255 -1.40 -0.30 12.91
C LEU A 255 -0.31 0.76 12.82
N ILE A 256 -0.61 1.91 12.20
CA ILE A 256 0.36 2.95 11.89
C ILE A 256 0.94 3.55 13.18
N THR A 257 0.06 4.00 14.08
CA THR A 257 0.46 4.56 15.38
C THR A 257 1.19 3.52 16.23
N ALA A 258 0.72 2.27 16.24
CA ALA A 258 1.37 1.19 16.97
C ALA A 258 2.77 0.85 16.42
N ARG A 259 2.97 0.85 15.10
CA ARG A 259 4.30 0.69 14.49
C ARG A 259 5.25 1.82 14.84
N LEU A 260 4.76 3.06 14.83
CA LEU A 260 5.55 4.22 15.26
C LEU A 260 5.94 4.14 16.74
N LEU A 261 5.03 3.68 17.60
CA LEU A 261 5.31 3.42 19.01
C LEU A 261 6.42 2.36 19.16
N GLY A 262 6.31 1.23 18.44
CA GLY A 262 7.35 0.20 18.42
C GLY A 262 8.70 0.73 17.92
N ALA A 263 8.70 1.50 16.83
CA ALA A 263 9.91 2.10 16.25
C ALA A 263 10.58 3.11 17.20
N SER A 264 9.79 3.84 17.99
CA SER A 264 10.31 4.84 18.93
C SER A 264 11.10 4.23 20.09
N VAL A 265 10.75 3.02 20.52
CA VAL A 265 11.42 2.30 21.62
C VAL A 265 12.47 1.29 21.12
N ALA A 266 12.53 1.05 19.81
CA ALA A 266 13.50 0.16 19.19
C ALA A 266 14.92 0.71 19.30
N THR A 267 15.89 -0.17 19.53
CA THR A 267 17.32 0.16 19.72
C THR A 267 18.24 -0.52 18.70
N GLY A 268 17.69 -1.40 17.88
CA GLY A 268 18.36 -2.00 16.72
C GLY A 268 18.67 -0.96 15.65
N GLU A 269 19.64 -1.28 14.80
CA GLU A 269 20.05 -0.42 13.68
C GLU A 269 19.07 -0.49 12.51
N THR A 270 18.41 -1.64 12.38
CA THR A 270 17.29 -1.86 11.47
C THR A 270 16.02 -2.13 12.26
N LEU A 271 14.89 -1.81 11.64
CA LEU A 271 13.56 -2.17 12.08
C LEU A 271 13.05 -3.25 11.13
N THR A 272 12.57 -4.36 11.66
CA THR A 272 11.91 -5.40 10.89
C THR A 272 10.48 -5.55 11.38
N PHE A 273 9.52 -5.14 10.56
CA PHE A 273 8.10 -5.25 10.88
C PHE A 273 7.58 -6.61 10.42
N LEU A 274 6.78 -7.26 11.27
CA LEU A 274 6.04 -8.48 10.98
C LEU A 274 4.61 -8.35 11.52
N ASP A 275 3.67 -9.02 10.88
CA ASP A 275 2.32 -9.20 11.44
C ASP A 275 2.33 -10.33 12.49
N ALA A 276 1.29 -10.37 13.32
CA ALA A 276 1.19 -11.30 14.46
C ALA A 276 0.76 -12.74 14.10
N HIS A 277 0.71 -13.07 12.81
CA HIS A 277 0.26 -14.36 12.29
C HIS A 277 1.17 -14.80 11.14
N CYS A 278 2.47 -14.84 11.43
CA CYS A 278 3.53 -15.17 10.50
C CYS A 278 4.35 -16.39 10.96
N GLU A 279 4.93 -17.11 10.00
CA GLU A 279 5.94 -18.14 10.27
C GLU A 279 7.16 -17.90 9.38
N CYS A 280 8.31 -17.66 9.99
CA CYS A 280 9.57 -17.40 9.29
C CYS A 280 10.18 -18.70 8.76
N PHE A 281 10.62 -18.68 7.50
CA PHE A 281 11.37 -19.80 6.91
C PHE A 281 12.85 -19.75 7.29
N TYR A 282 13.60 -20.81 6.99
CA TYR A 282 15.04 -20.86 7.28
C TYR A 282 15.80 -19.76 6.53
N GLY A 283 16.77 -19.11 7.20
CA GLY A 283 17.64 -18.09 6.59
C GLY A 283 16.91 -16.87 6.04
N TRP A 284 15.77 -16.49 6.64
CA TRP A 284 14.93 -15.39 6.15
C TRP A 284 15.53 -14.02 6.45
N LEU A 285 16.28 -13.86 7.55
CA LEU A 285 16.64 -12.54 8.06
C LEU A 285 17.90 -11.97 7.39
N GLU A 286 18.90 -12.83 7.18
CA GLU A 286 20.22 -12.45 6.70
C GLU A 286 20.19 -11.79 5.31
N PRO A 287 19.40 -12.26 4.31
CA PRO A 287 19.28 -11.59 3.02
C PRO A 287 18.74 -10.16 3.14
N LEU A 288 17.78 -9.92 4.03
CA LEU A 288 17.19 -8.60 4.26
C LEU A 288 18.23 -7.64 4.86
N LEU A 289 18.90 -8.07 5.92
CA LEU A 289 19.88 -7.25 6.63
C LEU A 289 21.15 -7.03 5.83
N SER A 290 21.60 -8.04 5.08
CA SER A 290 22.72 -7.91 4.14
C SER A 290 22.43 -6.86 3.08
N ARG A 291 21.20 -6.85 2.54
CA ARG A 291 20.82 -5.88 1.51
C ARG A 291 20.82 -4.45 2.05
N ILE A 292 20.33 -4.24 3.26
CA ILE A 292 20.35 -2.94 3.94
C ILE A 292 21.80 -2.52 4.29
N ALA A 293 22.66 -3.47 4.66
CA ALA A 293 24.08 -3.19 4.92
C ALA A 293 24.80 -2.67 3.66
N GLU A 294 24.49 -3.23 2.48
CA GLU A 294 25.00 -2.77 1.20
C GLU A 294 24.40 -1.44 0.75
N ASN A 295 23.11 -1.24 0.98
CA ASN A 295 22.39 -0.04 0.62
C ASN A 295 21.38 0.35 1.70
N TYR A 296 21.76 1.28 2.57
CA TYR A 296 20.94 1.68 3.72
C TYR A 296 19.61 2.37 3.35
N THR A 297 19.46 2.82 2.09
CA THR A 297 18.22 3.41 1.57
C THR A 297 17.27 2.38 0.94
N ALA A 298 17.65 1.09 0.95
CA ALA A 298 16.80 0.00 0.52
C ALA A 298 15.79 -0.35 1.63
N VAL A 299 14.52 -0.46 1.23
CA VAL A 299 13.42 -0.98 2.05
C VAL A 299 13.08 -2.34 1.48
N VAL A 300 13.29 -3.39 2.29
CA VAL A 300 13.46 -4.74 1.79
C VAL A 300 12.41 -5.66 2.39
N SER A 301 11.60 -6.31 1.56
CA SER A 301 10.54 -7.23 1.98
C SER A 301 10.95 -8.69 1.72
N PRO A 302 10.50 -9.65 2.54
CA PRO A 302 10.58 -11.06 2.18
C PRO A 302 9.65 -11.35 0.99
N ASP A 303 9.89 -12.47 0.31
CA ASP A 303 8.87 -13.13 -0.50
C ASP A 303 7.82 -13.76 0.44
N ILE A 304 6.58 -13.30 0.33
CA ILE A 304 5.52 -13.63 1.30
C ILE A 304 4.83 -14.90 0.84
N ALA A 305 5.05 -15.98 1.59
CA ALA A 305 4.38 -17.25 1.36
C ALA A 305 2.97 -17.23 1.98
N SER A 306 2.03 -17.94 1.35
CA SER A 306 0.69 -18.13 1.92
C SER A 306 0.69 -19.23 2.97
N ILE A 307 0.17 -18.93 4.15
CA ILE A 307 -0.33 -19.93 5.10
C ILE A 307 -1.84 -20.00 4.93
N ASP A 308 -2.36 -21.16 4.53
CA ASP A 308 -3.78 -21.34 4.29
C ASP A 308 -4.60 -21.10 5.57
N LEU A 309 -5.57 -20.20 5.52
CA LEU A 309 -6.36 -19.80 6.69
C LEU A 309 -7.22 -20.93 7.27
N ASN A 310 -7.50 -22.00 6.51
CA ASN A 310 -8.39 -23.09 6.93
C ASN A 310 -7.62 -24.29 7.48
N THR A 311 -6.47 -24.60 6.89
CA THR A 311 -5.68 -25.82 7.14
C THR A 311 -4.30 -25.54 7.71
N PHE A 312 -3.85 -24.27 7.71
CA PHE A 312 -2.51 -23.86 8.13
C PHE A 312 -1.37 -24.54 7.35
N GLU A 313 -1.67 -24.99 6.12
CA GLU A 313 -0.66 -25.43 5.16
C GLU A 313 0.23 -24.25 4.77
N PHE A 314 1.55 -24.44 4.86
CA PHE A 314 2.54 -23.47 4.44
C PHE A 314 2.91 -23.70 2.98
N SER A 315 2.70 -22.70 2.13
CA SER A 315 3.11 -22.74 0.72
C SER A 315 4.63 -22.58 0.60
N LYS A 316 5.35 -23.72 0.55
CA LYS A 316 6.81 -23.73 0.55
C LYS A 316 7.39 -23.18 -0.75
N PRO A 317 8.58 -22.53 -0.71
CA PRO A 317 9.28 -22.13 -1.92
C PRO A 317 9.70 -23.35 -2.74
N SER A 318 9.79 -23.21 -4.06
CA SER A 318 10.33 -24.24 -4.97
C SER A 318 11.81 -24.02 -5.25
N PRO A 319 12.62 -25.09 -5.35
CA PRO A 319 14.05 -24.99 -5.62
C PRO A 319 14.37 -24.55 -7.05
N TYR A 320 13.42 -24.65 -7.98
CA TYR A 320 13.62 -24.27 -9.39
C TYR A 320 13.34 -22.78 -9.67
N GLY A 321 13.09 -21.98 -8.63
CA GLY A 321 12.55 -20.64 -8.74
C GLY A 321 11.07 -20.68 -9.14
N HIS A 322 10.28 -19.75 -8.61
CA HIS A 322 8.88 -19.58 -9.01
C HIS A 322 8.73 -18.42 -9.99
N ASN A 323 7.57 -18.34 -10.64
CA ASN A 323 7.10 -17.08 -11.18
C ASN A 323 6.85 -16.13 -9.99
N HIS A 324 7.87 -15.34 -9.66
CA HIS A 324 7.78 -14.32 -8.63
C HIS A 324 6.75 -13.27 -9.03
N ASN A 325 6.12 -12.71 -8.01
CA ASN A 325 5.29 -11.53 -8.14
C ASN A 325 6.01 -10.32 -7.56
N ARG A 326 5.64 -9.14 -8.05
CA ARG A 326 5.95 -7.86 -7.43
C ARG A 326 4.66 -7.15 -7.06
N GLY A 327 4.74 -6.25 -6.10
CA GLY A 327 3.62 -5.42 -5.69
C GLY A 327 3.28 -4.36 -6.73
N ASN A 328 1.99 -4.17 -6.98
CA ASN A 328 1.47 -3.06 -7.78
C ASN A 328 0.36 -2.29 -7.03
N PHE A 329 -0.29 -1.37 -7.72
CA PHE A 329 -1.51 -0.73 -7.26
C PHE A 329 -2.47 -0.56 -8.44
N ASP A 330 -3.77 -0.63 -8.17
CA ASP A 330 -4.80 -0.21 -9.13
C ASP A 330 -5.15 1.28 -8.95
N TRP A 331 -5.95 1.85 -9.85
CA TRP A 331 -6.35 3.26 -9.78
C TRP A 331 -7.44 3.55 -8.72
N ASN A 332 -7.84 2.54 -7.94
CA ASN A 332 -8.56 2.71 -6.68
C ASN A 332 -7.62 2.76 -5.47
N LEU A 333 -6.30 2.76 -5.70
CA LEU A 333 -5.27 2.72 -4.68
C LEU A 333 -5.39 1.47 -3.79
N SER A 334 -5.73 0.34 -4.40
CA SER A 334 -5.66 -0.98 -3.78
C SER A 334 -4.35 -1.64 -4.14
N PHE A 335 -3.73 -2.31 -3.16
CA PHE A 335 -2.52 -3.11 -3.41
C PHE A 335 -2.87 -4.38 -4.19
N GLY A 336 -1.99 -4.80 -5.09
CA GLY A 336 -2.10 -6.07 -5.79
C GLY A 336 -0.75 -6.70 -6.09
N TRP A 337 -0.80 -7.86 -6.74
CA TRP A 337 0.36 -8.62 -7.18
C TRP A 337 0.34 -8.77 -8.70
N GLU A 338 1.50 -8.62 -9.33
CA GLU A 338 1.69 -8.89 -10.75
C GLU A 338 2.99 -9.64 -11.02
N SER A 339 3.05 -10.36 -12.14
CA SER A 339 4.26 -11.04 -12.57
C SER A 339 5.37 -10.06 -12.94
N LEU A 340 6.63 -10.49 -12.77
CA LEU A 340 7.77 -9.64 -13.13
C LEU A 340 7.84 -9.34 -14.64
N PRO A 341 8.16 -8.10 -15.04
CA PRO A 341 8.37 -7.77 -16.44
C PRO A 341 9.67 -8.38 -16.98
N LYS A 342 9.75 -8.55 -18.31
CA LYS A 342 10.87 -9.23 -18.99
C LYS A 342 12.23 -8.61 -18.68
N HIS A 343 12.32 -7.27 -18.57
CA HIS A 343 13.58 -6.60 -18.30
C HIS A 343 14.09 -6.88 -16.87
N GLU A 344 13.19 -6.98 -15.90
CA GLU A 344 13.54 -7.28 -14.51
C GLU A 344 13.97 -8.74 -14.37
N LYS A 345 13.29 -9.67 -15.05
CA LYS A 345 13.73 -11.08 -15.15
C LYS A 345 15.13 -11.20 -15.77
N LYS A 346 15.43 -10.40 -16.80
CA LYS A 346 16.75 -10.39 -17.46
C LYS A 346 17.85 -9.76 -16.60
N ARG A 347 17.52 -8.79 -15.75
CA ARG A 347 18.48 -8.10 -14.87
C ARG A 347 18.99 -9.02 -13.76
N ARG A 348 18.11 -9.87 -13.23
CA ARG A 348 18.42 -10.82 -12.16
C ARG A 348 19.16 -12.02 -12.74
N LYS A 349 20.30 -12.38 -12.14
CA LYS A 349 21.12 -13.52 -12.59
C LYS A 349 20.75 -14.82 -11.90
N ASP A 350 20.32 -14.72 -10.66
CA ASP A 350 19.94 -15.80 -9.76
C ASP A 350 18.97 -15.25 -8.68
N GLU A 351 18.52 -16.11 -7.78
CA GLU A 351 17.52 -15.77 -6.76
C GLU A 351 18.05 -14.94 -5.59
N THR A 352 19.37 -14.75 -5.48
CA THR A 352 19.98 -13.84 -4.50
C THR A 352 19.82 -12.36 -4.90
N TYR A 353 19.48 -12.08 -6.16
CA TYR A 353 19.27 -10.71 -6.63
C TYR A 353 17.90 -10.17 -6.18
N PRO A 354 17.84 -8.96 -5.58
CA PRO A 354 16.58 -8.34 -5.21
C PRO A 354 15.67 -8.17 -6.43
N ILE A 355 14.37 -8.25 -6.22
CA ILE A 355 13.34 -7.86 -7.19
C ILE A 355 12.94 -6.43 -6.89
N ARG A 356 13.04 -5.52 -7.87
CA ARG A 356 12.51 -4.16 -7.71
C ARG A 356 11.00 -4.18 -7.82
N THR A 357 10.33 -3.61 -6.82
CA THR A 357 8.87 -3.65 -6.72
C THR A 357 8.29 -2.23 -6.67
N PRO A 358 7.32 -1.88 -7.55
CA PRO A 358 6.65 -0.58 -7.52
C PRO A 358 6.05 -0.26 -6.14
N THR A 359 5.32 -1.23 -5.59
CA THR A 359 4.76 -1.16 -4.24
C THR A 359 5.12 -2.43 -3.45
N PHE A 360 4.83 -2.43 -2.16
CA PHE A 360 4.99 -3.59 -1.27
C PHE A 360 3.72 -3.79 -0.44
N ALA A 361 3.51 -5.00 0.07
CA ALA A 361 2.32 -5.32 0.88
C ALA A 361 2.28 -4.51 2.19
N GLY A 362 3.45 -4.09 2.71
CA GLY A 362 3.57 -3.25 3.90
C GLY A 362 3.49 -3.99 5.24
N GLY A 363 2.96 -5.21 5.28
CA GLY A 363 2.92 -6.05 6.48
C GLY A 363 4.32 -6.43 6.99
N LEU A 364 5.16 -6.94 6.08
CA LEU A 364 6.45 -7.54 6.38
C LEU A 364 7.57 -6.85 5.62
N PHE A 365 8.50 -6.20 6.33
CA PHE A 365 9.67 -5.58 5.70
C PHE A 365 10.75 -5.21 6.73
N SER A 366 11.98 -5.01 6.24
CA SER A 366 13.10 -4.45 6.99
C SER A 366 13.55 -3.12 6.41
N ILE A 367 13.96 -2.19 7.26
CA ILE A 367 14.46 -0.87 6.90
C ILE A 367 15.52 -0.41 7.90
N SER A 368 16.53 0.36 7.48
CA SER A 368 17.41 1.05 8.43
C SER A 368 16.60 1.99 9.32
N LYS A 369 16.78 1.94 10.64
CA LYS A 369 16.09 2.84 11.58
C LYS A 369 16.37 4.31 11.26
N GLY A 370 17.64 4.64 11.01
CA GLY A 370 18.03 6.01 10.64
C GLY A 370 17.43 6.45 9.30
N TYR A 371 17.31 5.53 8.34
CA TYR A 371 16.64 5.84 7.07
C TYR A 371 15.13 6.01 7.27
N PHE A 372 14.47 5.14 8.04
CA PHE A 372 13.05 5.22 8.38
C PHE A 372 12.67 6.59 8.97
N GLU A 373 13.47 7.08 9.93
CA GLU A 373 13.31 8.41 10.51
C GLU A 373 13.57 9.52 9.48
N TYR A 374 14.64 9.40 8.69
CA TYR A 374 15.03 10.37 7.66
C TYR A 374 13.94 10.55 6.59
N ILE A 375 13.31 9.46 6.13
CA ILE A 375 12.22 9.50 5.14
C ILE A 375 10.87 9.85 5.76
N GLY A 376 10.81 10.27 7.02
CA GLY A 376 9.59 10.75 7.67
C GLY A 376 8.66 9.67 8.21
N SER A 377 9.18 8.47 8.47
CA SER A 377 8.47 7.36 9.15
C SER A 377 7.13 6.98 8.53
N TYR A 378 6.00 7.19 9.18
CA TYR A 378 4.66 7.08 8.59
C TYR A 378 3.91 8.40 8.72
N ASP A 379 2.83 8.54 7.95
CA ASP A 379 1.85 9.60 8.18
C ASP A 379 1.03 9.36 9.45
N GLU A 380 1.45 10.00 10.55
CA GLU A 380 0.83 9.94 11.88
C GLU A 380 -0.68 10.24 11.90
N GLU A 381 -1.18 10.98 10.92
CA GLU A 381 -2.60 11.34 10.82
C GLU A 381 -3.42 10.30 10.03
N MET A 382 -2.79 9.26 9.50
CA MET A 382 -3.51 8.10 8.98
C MET A 382 -4.02 7.23 10.14
N GLU A 383 -5.26 6.79 10.03
CA GLU A 383 -5.96 6.12 11.13
C GLU A 383 -6.18 4.63 10.84
N ILE A 384 -6.18 3.80 11.89
CA ILE A 384 -6.50 2.35 11.86
C ILE A 384 -5.58 1.54 10.93
N TRP A 385 -5.88 1.49 9.65
CA TRP A 385 -5.20 0.66 8.65
C TRP A 385 -5.59 1.10 7.24
N GLY A 386 -4.70 0.89 6.27
CA GLY A 386 -5.00 1.03 4.85
C GLY A 386 -4.36 2.27 4.24
N GLY A 387 -3.73 2.08 3.08
CA GLY A 387 -3.08 3.14 2.29
C GLY A 387 -1.63 3.44 2.70
N GLU A 388 -1.21 3.08 3.91
CA GLU A 388 0.14 3.40 4.41
C GLU A 388 1.25 2.68 3.64
N ASN A 389 0.98 1.48 3.13
CA ASN A 389 1.90 0.72 2.31
C ASN A 389 2.10 1.37 0.93
N ILE A 390 1.04 1.87 0.30
CA ILE A 390 1.14 2.58 -0.98
C ILE A 390 1.80 3.96 -0.79
N GLU A 391 1.42 4.69 0.26
CA GLU A 391 2.03 5.98 0.61
C GLU A 391 3.54 5.84 0.81
N MET A 392 3.95 4.89 1.64
CA MET A 392 5.37 4.62 1.87
C MET A 392 6.07 4.17 0.59
N SER A 393 5.39 3.43 -0.29
CA SER A 393 5.97 3.01 -1.58
C SER A 393 6.30 4.19 -2.48
N PHE A 394 5.33 5.08 -2.66
CA PHE A 394 5.50 6.28 -3.46
C PHE A 394 6.57 7.18 -2.87
N ARG A 395 6.55 7.38 -1.56
CA ARG A 395 7.56 8.19 -0.85
C ARG A 395 8.96 7.62 -1.01
N VAL A 396 9.16 6.33 -0.73
CA VAL A 396 10.49 5.70 -0.80
C VAL A 396 11.08 5.87 -2.20
N TRP A 397 10.32 5.57 -3.26
CA TRP A 397 10.81 5.72 -4.62
C TRP A 397 11.03 7.17 -5.03
N GLN A 398 10.04 8.05 -4.81
CA GLN A 398 10.13 9.44 -5.23
C GLN A 398 11.24 10.19 -4.48
N CYS A 399 11.55 9.82 -3.24
CA CYS A 399 12.57 10.46 -2.43
C CYS A 399 13.96 9.78 -2.50
N GLY A 400 14.19 8.92 -3.49
CA GLY A 400 15.52 8.39 -3.83
C GLY A 400 15.92 7.05 -3.19
N GLY A 401 15.00 6.40 -2.48
CA GLY A 401 15.16 5.04 -1.96
C GLY A 401 14.89 3.95 -2.99
N GLN A 402 14.89 2.70 -2.53
CA GLN A 402 14.57 1.53 -3.34
C GLN A 402 13.64 0.62 -2.56
N LEU A 403 12.56 0.16 -3.18
CA LEU A 403 11.74 -0.94 -2.65
C LEU A 403 12.10 -2.24 -3.35
N GLU A 404 12.42 -3.25 -2.55
CA GLU A 404 12.91 -4.52 -3.04
C GLU A 404 12.24 -5.70 -2.33
N ILE A 405 12.02 -6.79 -3.04
CA ILE A 405 11.65 -8.11 -2.49
C ILE A 405 12.88 -9.02 -2.60
N MET A 406 13.23 -9.74 -1.54
CA MET A 406 14.34 -10.70 -1.51
C MET A 406 13.80 -12.13 -1.57
N PRO A 407 13.90 -12.84 -2.72
CA PRO A 407 13.37 -14.20 -2.88
C PRO A 407 13.97 -15.22 -1.90
N CYS A 408 15.24 -15.04 -1.53
CA CYS A 408 15.88 -15.91 -0.53
C CYS A 408 15.32 -15.72 0.89
N SER A 409 14.61 -14.62 1.15
CA SER A 409 13.92 -14.37 2.41
C SER A 409 12.46 -14.76 2.27
N VAL A 410 12.02 -15.82 2.94
CA VAL A 410 10.64 -16.30 2.85
C VAL A 410 9.98 -16.22 4.22
N VAL A 411 8.81 -15.59 4.29
CA VAL A 411 7.99 -15.54 5.50
C VAL A 411 6.55 -15.87 5.14
N GLY A 412 5.98 -16.87 5.81
CA GLY A 412 4.57 -17.22 5.67
C GLY A 412 3.68 -16.21 6.38
N HIS A 413 2.52 -15.91 5.78
CA HIS A 413 1.49 -15.05 6.33
C HIS A 413 0.12 -15.70 6.19
N VAL A 414 -0.70 -15.64 7.24
CA VAL A 414 -2.09 -16.09 7.19
C VAL A 414 -2.95 -15.04 6.48
N PHE A 415 -3.12 -15.18 5.17
CA PHE A 415 -3.96 -14.29 4.38
C PHE A 415 -5.44 -14.50 4.71
N ARG A 416 -6.11 -13.45 5.16
CA ARG A 416 -7.55 -13.48 5.49
C ARG A 416 -8.37 -12.94 4.32
N SER A 417 -9.55 -13.49 4.12
CA SER A 417 -10.50 -12.98 3.10
C SER A 417 -11.29 -11.75 3.56
N LYS A 418 -11.36 -11.52 4.87
CA LYS A 418 -12.04 -10.38 5.50
C LYS A 418 -11.19 -9.86 6.66
N SER A 419 -11.30 -8.57 6.95
CA SER A 419 -10.68 -7.98 8.14
C SER A 419 -11.42 -8.47 9.40
N PRO A 420 -10.72 -8.99 10.41
CA PRO A 420 -11.32 -9.36 11.71
C PRO A 420 -11.62 -8.14 12.59
N HIS A 421 -11.20 -6.95 12.17
CA HIS A 421 -11.15 -5.78 13.00
C HIS A 421 -12.37 -4.88 12.81
N THR A 422 -12.86 -4.33 13.92
CA THR A 422 -13.85 -3.26 13.87
C THR A 422 -13.22 -1.95 13.39
N PHE A 423 -13.99 -1.14 12.67
CA PHE A 423 -13.57 0.20 12.26
C PHE A 423 -14.42 1.23 13.02
N PRO A 424 -13.92 1.83 14.13
CA PRO A 424 -14.68 2.69 15.03
C PRO A 424 -15.37 3.87 14.32
N LYS A 425 -14.77 4.34 13.22
CA LYS A 425 -15.29 5.43 12.37
C LYS A 425 -15.75 4.93 10.99
N GLY A 426 -15.96 3.62 10.84
CA GLY A 426 -16.32 2.98 9.57
C GLY A 426 -15.16 2.84 8.59
N THR A 427 -15.44 2.21 7.45
CA THR A 427 -14.47 1.94 6.36
C THR A 427 -14.01 3.22 5.64
N GLN A 428 -14.70 4.34 5.84
CA GLN A 428 -14.32 5.67 5.32
C GLN A 428 -12.90 6.09 5.75
N VAL A 429 -12.39 5.54 6.85
CA VAL A 429 -11.01 5.76 7.31
C VAL A 429 -9.98 5.35 6.24
N ILE A 430 -10.20 4.24 5.54
CA ILE A 430 -9.29 3.76 4.49
C ILE A 430 -9.25 4.77 3.35
N ILE A 431 -10.42 5.22 2.90
CA ILE A 431 -10.55 6.20 1.80
C ILE A 431 -9.92 7.53 2.22
N ARG A 432 -10.10 7.97 3.47
CA ARG A 432 -9.44 9.16 4.01
C ARG A 432 -7.92 9.04 3.92
N ASN A 433 -7.34 7.90 4.34
CA ASN A 433 -5.89 7.65 4.25
C ASN A 433 -5.41 7.68 2.78
N GLN A 434 -6.17 7.07 1.86
CA GLN A 434 -5.90 7.11 0.42
C GLN A 434 -5.97 8.53 -0.16
N VAL A 435 -6.91 9.37 0.28
CA VAL A 435 -6.94 10.78 -0.14
C VAL A 435 -5.69 11.52 0.34
N ARG A 436 -5.25 11.29 1.60
CA ARG A 436 -4.03 11.91 2.14
C ARG A 436 -2.79 11.55 1.31
N LEU A 437 -2.61 10.27 0.95
CA LEU A 437 -1.47 9.86 0.14
C LEU A 437 -1.56 10.42 -1.29
N ALA A 438 -2.76 10.47 -1.88
CA ALA A 438 -2.97 10.97 -3.22
C ALA A 438 -2.64 12.47 -3.32
N GLU A 439 -3.11 13.26 -2.35
CA GLU A 439 -2.83 14.70 -2.27
C GLU A 439 -1.34 15.01 -2.12
N VAL A 440 -0.58 14.16 -1.42
CA VAL A 440 0.86 14.40 -1.19
C VAL A 440 1.71 13.89 -2.33
N TRP A 441 1.39 12.74 -2.94
CA TRP A 441 2.35 11.98 -3.75
C TRP A 441 1.96 11.74 -5.20
N MET A 442 0.71 11.96 -5.60
CA MET A 442 0.22 11.60 -6.94
C MET A 442 0.15 12.77 -7.94
N ASP A 443 0.42 14.00 -7.51
CA ASP A 443 0.32 15.20 -8.37
C ASP A 443 -1.03 15.23 -9.11
N ASP A 444 -1.05 15.52 -10.42
CA ASP A 444 -2.29 15.57 -11.20
C ASP A 444 -2.98 14.20 -11.37
N TYR A 445 -2.27 13.08 -11.15
CA TYR A 445 -2.83 11.74 -11.31
C TYR A 445 -3.81 11.36 -10.20
N LYS A 446 -3.90 12.13 -9.10
CA LYS A 446 -4.93 11.94 -8.07
C LYS A 446 -6.35 12.09 -8.61
N GLU A 447 -6.54 12.86 -9.68
CA GLU A 447 -7.85 13.05 -10.32
C GLU A 447 -8.40 11.74 -10.92
N ILE A 448 -7.51 10.85 -11.37
CA ILE A 448 -7.87 9.51 -11.86
C ILE A 448 -8.51 8.69 -10.74
N PHE A 449 -7.96 8.77 -9.52
CA PHE A 449 -8.49 8.10 -8.34
C PHE A 449 -9.82 8.72 -7.89
N TYR A 450 -9.89 10.05 -7.78
CA TYR A 450 -11.12 10.75 -7.35
C TYR A 450 -12.31 10.50 -8.27
N ARG A 451 -12.07 10.37 -9.58
CA ARG A 451 -13.14 10.05 -10.54
C ARG A 451 -13.73 8.65 -10.34
N ARG A 452 -12.91 7.68 -9.93
CA ARG A 452 -13.33 6.28 -9.72
C ARG A 452 -13.96 6.06 -8.35
N ASN A 453 -13.56 6.86 -7.36
CA ASN A 453 -14.03 6.75 -5.99
C ASN A 453 -14.78 8.04 -5.57
N THR A 454 -16.10 8.01 -5.67
CA THR A 454 -16.99 9.15 -5.37
C THR A 454 -16.88 9.62 -3.91
N GLU A 455 -16.68 8.72 -2.96
CA GLU A 455 -16.44 9.08 -1.55
C GLU A 455 -15.08 9.77 -1.36
N ALA A 456 -14.04 9.37 -2.10
CA ALA A 456 -12.76 10.09 -2.11
C ALA A 456 -12.92 11.52 -2.64
N ALA A 457 -13.63 11.69 -3.78
CA ALA A 457 -13.93 13.00 -4.33
C ALA A 457 -14.73 13.88 -3.34
N LYS A 458 -15.68 13.29 -2.62
CA LYS A 458 -16.44 13.98 -1.57
C LYS A 458 -15.56 14.41 -0.40
N ILE A 459 -14.66 13.56 0.06
CA ILE A 459 -13.68 13.88 1.12
C ILE A 459 -12.80 15.08 0.70
N VAL A 460 -12.36 15.13 -0.56
CA VAL A 460 -11.58 16.24 -1.12
C VAL A 460 -12.40 17.52 -1.19
N LYS A 461 -13.61 17.46 -1.79
CA LYS A 461 -14.54 18.61 -1.88
C LYS A 461 -14.84 19.21 -0.51
N GLN A 462 -14.99 18.37 0.51
CA GLN A 462 -15.28 18.77 1.90
C GLN A 462 -14.02 19.08 2.73
N LYS A 463 -12.81 18.82 2.20
CA LYS A 463 -11.52 18.99 2.89
C LYS A 463 -11.44 18.27 4.23
N ILE A 464 -12.05 17.10 4.35
CA ILE A 464 -12.10 16.31 5.61
C ILE A 464 -10.98 15.26 5.73
N PHE A 465 -9.96 15.32 4.86
CA PHE A 465 -8.77 14.46 4.93
C PHE A 465 -7.72 14.93 5.95
N GLY A 466 -7.94 16.08 6.61
CA GLY A 466 -7.04 16.64 7.63
C GLY A 466 -5.84 17.39 7.06
N ASP A 467 -5.00 17.94 7.94
CA ASP A 467 -3.80 18.69 7.52
C ASP A 467 -2.72 17.74 6.97
N ILE A 468 -2.10 18.14 5.85
CA ILE A 468 -1.01 17.43 5.18
C ILE A 468 0.26 18.29 5.07
N SER A 469 0.30 19.47 5.69
CA SER A 469 1.41 20.43 5.64
C SER A 469 2.77 19.78 5.95
N LYS A 470 2.85 18.98 7.01
CA LYS A 470 4.07 18.24 7.40
C LYS A 470 4.57 17.29 6.31
N ARG A 471 3.66 16.66 5.58
CA ARG A 471 3.99 15.69 4.52
C ARG A 471 4.42 16.40 3.24
N LEU A 472 3.81 17.54 2.92
CA LEU A 472 4.26 18.41 1.83
C LEU A 472 5.65 19.02 2.12
N ASP A 473 5.90 19.51 3.34
CA ASP A 473 7.22 19.99 3.76
C ASP A 473 8.28 18.88 3.65
N LEU A 474 7.97 17.68 4.14
CA LEU A 474 8.85 16.52 3.99
C LEU A 474 9.20 16.25 2.52
N ARG A 475 8.20 16.22 1.63
CA ARG A 475 8.39 16.02 0.18
C ARG A 475 9.30 17.09 -0.42
N GLN A 476 9.12 18.35 -0.01
CA GLN A 476 9.93 19.48 -0.46
C GLN A 476 11.37 19.41 0.06
N ARG A 477 11.56 19.19 1.37
CA ARG A 477 12.90 19.12 2.01
C ARG A 477 13.76 17.99 1.46
N LEU A 478 13.15 16.86 1.12
CA LEU A 478 13.85 15.71 0.56
C LEU A 478 14.05 15.82 -0.97
N HIS A 479 13.57 16.90 -1.60
CA HIS A 479 13.63 17.12 -3.05
C HIS A 479 13.11 15.93 -3.85
N CYS A 480 11.99 15.35 -3.41
CA CYS A 480 11.44 14.16 -4.02
C CYS A 480 11.00 14.44 -5.46
N LYS A 481 11.12 13.43 -6.32
CA LYS A 481 10.63 13.45 -7.70
C LYS A 481 9.09 13.48 -7.71
N ASN A 482 8.54 13.77 -8.88
CA ASN A 482 7.09 13.81 -9.10
C ASN A 482 6.54 12.43 -9.51
N PHE A 483 5.22 12.30 -9.55
CA PHE A 483 4.57 11.03 -9.86
C PHE A 483 4.73 10.62 -11.33
N THR A 484 4.85 11.58 -12.24
CA THR A 484 5.23 11.31 -13.65
C THR A 484 6.58 10.59 -13.72
N TRP A 485 7.58 11.03 -12.93
CA TRP A 485 8.86 10.36 -12.85
C TRP A 485 8.71 8.94 -12.30
N TYR A 486 7.89 8.74 -11.27
CA TYR A 486 7.61 7.43 -10.69
C TYR A 486 7.02 6.46 -11.74
N LEU A 487 5.97 6.88 -12.45
CA LEU A 487 5.36 6.07 -13.52
C LEU A 487 6.37 5.76 -14.64
N ASN A 488 7.18 6.75 -15.07
CA ASN A 488 8.11 6.54 -16.18
C ASN A 488 9.35 5.69 -15.82
N ASN A 489 9.79 5.70 -14.56
CA ASN A 489 11.08 5.10 -14.16
C ASN A 489 10.92 3.86 -13.28
N ILE A 490 9.86 3.79 -12.48
CA ILE A 490 9.64 2.73 -11.51
C ILE A 490 8.57 1.75 -11.99
N TYR A 491 7.46 2.27 -12.53
CA TYR A 491 6.36 1.43 -12.99
C TYR A 491 5.91 1.77 -14.42
N PRO A 492 6.81 1.67 -15.43
CA PRO A 492 6.49 2.02 -16.81
C PRO A 492 5.53 1.04 -17.49
N GLU A 493 5.30 -0.13 -16.89
CA GLU A 493 4.30 -1.10 -17.34
C GLU A 493 2.88 -0.77 -16.88
N ALA A 494 2.71 0.20 -15.97
CA ALA A 494 1.40 0.60 -15.50
C ALA A 494 0.58 1.16 -16.66
N TYR A 495 -0.65 0.68 -16.80
CA TYR A 495 -1.65 1.40 -17.56
C TYR A 495 -1.99 2.70 -16.84
N VAL A 496 -1.95 3.82 -17.54
CA VAL A 496 -2.27 5.15 -17.00
C VAL A 496 -3.48 5.69 -17.76
N PRO A 497 -4.68 5.75 -17.12
CA PRO A 497 -5.85 6.37 -17.70
C PRO A 497 -5.62 7.83 -18.08
N ASP A 498 -6.46 8.33 -18.97
CA ASP A 498 -6.44 9.75 -19.35
C ASP A 498 -6.69 10.61 -18.09
N LEU A 499 -5.79 11.59 -17.87
CA LEU A 499 -5.96 12.58 -16.79
C LEU A 499 -7.28 13.35 -16.97
N ASN A 500 -7.64 13.69 -18.21
CA ASN A 500 -8.86 14.40 -18.57
C ASN A 500 -9.55 13.67 -19.75
N PRO A 501 -10.27 12.57 -19.49
CA PRO A 501 -11.00 11.87 -20.53
C PRO A 501 -12.15 12.76 -21.01
N PRO A 502 -12.52 12.69 -22.29
CA PRO A 502 -13.67 13.41 -22.82
C PRO A 502 -14.95 13.22 -22.01
N LEU A 503 -15.25 11.98 -21.60
CA LEU A 503 -16.43 11.64 -20.79
C LEU A 503 -16.08 10.56 -19.76
N SER A 504 -16.74 10.61 -18.60
CA SER A 504 -16.65 9.58 -17.58
C SER A 504 -17.91 9.56 -16.71
N GLY A 505 -18.23 8.38 -16.16
CA GLY A 505 -19.43 8.16 -15.36
C GLY A 505 -20.15 6.89 -15.79
N PHE A 506 -21.46 6.97 -16.02
CA PHE A 506 -22.32 5.83 -16.32
C PHE A 506 -23.01 5.95 -17.68
N LEU A 507 -23.35 4.81 -18.27
CA LEU A 507 -24.08 4.72 -19.54
C LEU A 507 -25.53 4.35 -19.29
N LYS A 508 -26.44 5.33 -19.37
CA LYS A 508 -27.88 5.15 -19.17
C LYS A 508 -28.60 4.94 -20.48
N ASN A 509 -29.41 3.89 -20.56
CA ASN A 509 -30.29 3.64 -21.69
C ASN A 509 -31.61 4.41 -21.54
N ILE A 510 -32.07 5.10 -22.59
CA ILE A 510 -33.31 5.90 -22.53
C ILE A 510 -34.55 5.01 -22.51
N GLY A 511 -34.63 4.01 -23.38
CA GLY A 511 -35.79 3.13 -23.50
C GLY A 511 -36.03 2.30 -22.24
N ARG A 512 -34.97 1.72 -21.66
CA ARG A 512 -35.06 0.85 -20.48
C ARG A 512 -34.93 1.58 -19.14
N ARG A 513 -34.46 2.84 -19.15
CA ARG A 513 -34.18 3.66 -17.94
C ARG A 513 -33.23 3.01 -16.92
N THR A 514 -32.41 2.08 -17.39
CA THR A 514 -31.38 1.34 -16.63
C THR A 514 -30.02 1.66 -17.21
N CYS A 515 -28.97 1.30 -16.49
CA CYS A 515 -27.60 1.59 -16.86
C CYS A 515 -26.86 0.31 -17.26
N LEU A 516 -25.87 0.49 -18.14
CA LEU A 516 -24.95 -0.56 -18.52
C LEU A 516 -24.13 -0.95 -17.29
N ASP A 517 -24.06 -2.24 -17.00
CA ASP A 517 -23.34 -2.77 -15.85
C ASP A 517 -22.51 -3.98 -16.24
N VAL A 518 -21.33 -4.11 -15.64
CA VAL A 518 -20.38 -5.19 -15.96
C VAL A 518 -20.81 -6.55 -15.41
N GLY A 519 -21.73 -6.57 -14.44
CA GLY A 519 -22.18 -7.77 -13.74
C GLY A 519 -21.12 -8.34 -12.79
N GLU A 520 -21.51 -9.33 -12.01
CA GLU A 520 -20.64 -9.88 -10.98
C GLU A 520 -19.48 -10.71 -11.56
N ASN A 521 -18.27 -10.49 -11.03
CA ASN A 521 -17.05 -11.23 -11.36
C ASN A 521 -16.72 -11.23 -12.87
N ASN A 522 -16.91 -10.09 -13.55
CA ASN A 522 -16.53 -9.93 -14.95
C ASN A 522 -15.07 -9.43 -15.07
N HIS A 523 -14.16 -10.36 -15.38
CA HIS A 523 -12.73 -10.08 -15.59
C HIS A 523 -12.31 -10.11 -17.07
N GLY A 524 -13.29 -9.96 -17.97
CA GLY A 524 -13.15 -10.15 -19.41
C GLY A 524 -13.89 -11.39 -19.93
N GLY A 525 -14.43 -11.30 -21.15
CA GLY A 525 -15.05 -12.41 -21.89
C GLY A 525 -16.51 -12.74 -21.52
N LYS A 526 -17.11 -12.04 -20.54
CA LYS A 526 -18.53 -12.20 -20.18
C LYS A 526 -19.39 -11.08 -20.79
N PRO A 527 -20.64 -11.38 -21.19
CA PRO A 527 -21.62 -10.36 -21.57
C PRO A 527 -21.87 -9.34 -20.46
N LEU A 528 -22.17 -8.10 -20.85
CA LEU A 528 -22.66 -7.08 -19.92
C LEU A 528 -24.15 -7.28 -19.61
N ILE A 529 -24.65 -6.59 -18.59
CA ILE A 529 -26.07 -6.60 -18.20
C ILE A 529 -26.63 -5.17 -18.15
N MET A 530 -27.96 -5.08 -18.07
CA MET A 530 -28.66 -3.84 -17.75
C MET A 530 -29.10 -3.88 -16.29
N TYR A 531 -28.71 -2.89 -15.49
CA TYR A 531 -29.02 -2.83 -14.06
C TYR A 531 -29.59 -1.47 -13.64
N ALA A 532 -30.22 -1.39 -12.46
CA ALA A 532 -30.70 -0.12 -11.94
C ALA A 532 -29.53 0.86 -11.73
N CYS A 533 -29.62 2.06 -12.31
CA CYS A 533 -28.60 3.09 -12.17
C CYS A 533 -28.49 3.50 -10.68
N HIS A 534 -27.31 3.35 -10.09
CA HIS A 534 -27.08 3.63 -8.67
C HIS A 534 -26.13 4.81 -8.44
N GLY A 535 -25.38 5.26 -9.46
CA GLY A 535 -24.57 6.48 -9.39
C GLY A 535 -23.38 6.38 -8.43
N LEU A 536 -23.00 5.15 -8.05
CA LEU A 536 -21.89 4.90 -7.12
C LEU A 536 -20.55 4.78 -7.86
N GLY A 537 -20.56 4.71 -9.19
CA GLY A 537 -19.37 4.52 -10.02
C GLY A 537 -18.78 3.12 -9.85
N GLY A 538 -17.86 2.97 -8.89
CA GLY A 538 -17.04 1.78 -8.70
C GLY A 538 -17.74 0.58 -8.05
N ASN A 539 -16.94 -0.40 -7.61
CA ASN A 539 -17.42 -1.64 -7.03
C ASN A 539 -18.42 -1.37 -5.89
N GLN A 540 -19.61 -1.95 -5.98
CA GLN A 540 -20.44 -2.20 -4.80
C GLN A 540 -19.73 -3.22 -3.89
N GLU A 541 -18.74 -2.78 -3.13
CA GLU A 541 -18.56 -3.38 -1.81
C GLU A 541 -19.61 -2.76 -0.90
N ASN A 542 -20.81 -3.34 -0.92
CA ASN A 542 -21.67 -3.26 0.24
C ASN A 542 -20.89 -3.87 1.40
N SER A 543 -20.27 -3.03 2.24
CA SER A 543 -19.76 -3.42 3.55
C SER A 543 -20.90 -3.82 4.51
N SER A 544 -22.15 -3.86 4.03
CA SER A 544 -23.34 -4.40 4.65
C SER A 544 -23.41 -5.93 4.47
N GLY A 545 -22.35 -6.61 4.90
CA GLY A 545 -22.41 -7.98 5.41
C GLY A 545 -22.62 -8.02 6.93
N ILE A 546 -23.06 -6.92 7.55
CA ILE A 546 -23.43 -6.86 8.97
C ILE A 546 -24.95 -6.72 9.04
N ILE A 547 -25.66 -7.82 8.82
CA ILE A 547 -26.98 -7.94 9.44
C ILE A 547 -26.69 -8.33 10.89
N ASN A 548 -26.98 -7.41 11.80
CA ASN A 548 -27.01 -7.69 13.23
C ASN A 548 -27.91 -8.90 13.47
N ALA A 549 -27.31 -10.04 13.85
CA ALA A 549 -28.03 -11.16 14.45
C ALA A 549 -28.43 -10.79 15.89
N SER A 550 -29.32 -9.81 16.07
CA SER A 550 -29.83 -9.47 17.40
C SER A 550 -31.28 -8.98 17.45
N THR A 551 -32.00 -8.89 16.32
CA THR A 551 -33.45 -8.61 16.34
C THR A 551 -34.17 -9.36 15.22
N ALA A 552 -34.14 -10.69 15.26
CA ALA A 552 -35.04 -11.54 14.48
C ALA A 552 -36.03 -12.22 15.42
N ASN A 553 -36.98 -11.45 15.92
CA ASN A 553 -38.27 -11.97 16.38
C ASN A 553 -39.31 -10.86 16.28
N SER A 554 -40.47 -11.20 15.73
CA SER A 554 -41.64 -10.36 15.44
C SER A 554 -41.52 -9.31 14.33
N ALA A 555 -41.55 -9.76 13.06
CA ALA A 555 -42.32 -9.12 11.97
C ALA A 555 -42.22 -9.94 10.67
N VAL A 556 -42.57 -11.22 10.72
CA VAL A 556 -42.87 -11.99 9.50
C VAL A 556 -44.34 -11.75 9.17
N ARG A 557 -44.62 -10.86 8.21
CA ARG A 557 -45.74 -10.94 7.25
C ARG A 557 -45.80 -9.69 6.38
N ARG A 558 -45.73 -9.93 5.05
CA ARG A 558 -45.93 -9.02 3.92
C ARG A 558 -44.72 -8.19 3.47
N MET A 559 -43.83 -8.85 2.74
CA MET A 559 -43.10 -8.30 1.59
C MET A 559 -42.57 -9.51 0.80
N ASP A 560 -43.47 -10.19 0.07
CA ASP A 560 -43.09 -11.10 -1.01
C ASP A 560 -42.83 -10.26 -2.28
N GLU A 561 -41.87 -10.72 -3.09
CA GLU A 561 -41.49 -10.22 -4.42
C GLU A 561 -40.51 -9.02 -4.51
N ALA A 562 -39.37 -9.10 -3.81
CA ALA A 562 -38.10 -8.54 -4.27
C ALA A 562 -36.94 -9.21 -3.49
N GLY A 563 -36.56 -10.41 -3.93
CA GLY A 563 -35.48 -11.18 -3.33
C GLY A 563 -34.16 -10.39 -3.30
N GLN A 564 -33.71 -10.14 -2.09
CA GLN A 564 -32.47 -9.47 -1.70
C GLN A 564 -31.27 -10.37 -2.02
N LEU A 565 -30.87 -10.45 -3.30
CA LEU A 565 -29.50 -10.84 -3.70
C LEU A 565 -28.69 -9.55 -3.86
N GLY A 566 -27.69 -9.35 -3.00
CA GLY A 566 -26.74 -8.24 -3.14
C GLY A 566 -25.83 -8.47 -4.35
N TYR A 567 -26.27 -8.03 -5.52
CA TYR A 567 -25.46 -8.07 -6.74
C TYR A 567 -24.29 -7.09 -6.63
N ARG A 568 -23.05 -7.57 -6.86
CA ARG A 568 -21.87 -6.71 -7.00
C ARG A 568 -21.90 -6.03 -8.37
N CYS A 569 -22.57 -4.89 -8.45
CA CYS A 569 -22.70 -4.10 -9.67
C CYS A 569 -21.67 -2.97 -9.73
N VAL A 570 -21.14 -2.69 -10.92
CA VAL A 570 -20.10 -1.67 -11.15
C VAL A 570 -20.50 -0.85 -12.38
N GLU A 571 -20.72 0.44 -12.15
CA GLU A 571 -21.34 1.37 -13.09
C GLU A 571 -20.35 2.51 -13.43
N TYR A 572 -19.14 2.13 -13.88
CA TYR A 572 -18.10 3.08 -14.25
C TYR A 572 -17.54 2.79 -15.63
N PHE A 573 -17.65 3.79 -16.50
CA PHE A 573 -17.08 3.80 -17.84
C PHE A 573 -16.37 5.13 -18.13
N GLU A 574 -15.29 5.07 -18.89
CA GLU A 574 -14.60 6.23 -19.47
C GLU A 574 -14.69 6.17 -21.00
N TYR A 575 -14.94 7.30 -21.64
CA TYR A 575 -14.77 7.43 -23.07
C TYR A 575 -13.38 8.00 -23.35
N SER A 576 -12.51 7.21 -23.99
CA SER A 576 -11.11 7.59 -24.23
C SER A 576 -10.95 8.54 -25.42
N ALA A 577 -9.82 9.25 -25.48
CA ALA A 577 -9.45 10.02 -26.66
C ALA A 577 -9.24 9.15 -27.93
N HIS A 578 -9.14 7.83 -27.78
CA HIS A 578 -9.02 6.86 -28.87
C HIS A 578 -10.37 6.22 -29.25
N HIS A 579 -11.47 6.79 -28.77
CA HIS A 579 -12.86 6.37 -29.01
C HIS A 579 -13.20 5.01 -28.40
N GLU A 580 -12.61 4.66 -27.26
CA GLU A 580 -12.93 3.42 -26.55
C GLU A 580 -13.89 3.69 -25.40
N ILE A 581 -14.80 2.75 -25.15
CA ILE A 581 -15.59 2.73 -23.90
C ILE A 581 -14.89 1.77 -22.95
N ARG A 582 -14.22 2.34 -21.96
CA ARG A 582 -13.32 1.62 -21.05
C ARG A 582 -13.97 1.39 -19.70
N HIS A 583 -13.85 0.17 -19.19
CA HIS A 583 -14.07 -0.17 -17.79
C HIS A 583 -12.71 -0.48 -17.16
N ASN A 584 -12.14 0.47 -16.42
CA ASN A 584 -10.73 0.43 -16.00
C ASN A 584 -10.56 0.64 -14.48
N ILE A 585 -11.33 -0.12 -13.70
CA ILE A 585 -11.24 -0.16 -12.23
C ILE A 585 -10.20 -1.19 -11.78
N GLN A 586 -10.43 -2.49 -12.04
CA GLN A 586 -9.53 -3.57 -11.63
C GLN A 586 -8.59 -4.02 -12.76
N LYS A 587 -9.16 -4.12 -13.97
CA LYS A 587 -8.45 -4.46 -15.20
C LYS A 587 -8.77 -3.42 -16.24
N GLU A 588 -7.86 -3.24 -17.18
CA GLU A 588 -8.05 -2.38 -18.32
C GLU A 588 -8.93 -3.10 -19.36
N LEU A 589 -10.25 -2.99 -19.21
CA LEU A 589 -11.21 -3.61 -20.10
C LEU A 589 -11.85 -2.60 -21.04
N CYS A 590 -12.08 -3.01 -22.29
CA CYS A 590 -12.72 -2.24 -23.34
C CYS A 590 -14.01 -2.93 -23.77
N LEU A 591 -15.06 -2.14 -24.01
CA LEU A 591 -16.29 -2.62 -24.63
C LEU A 591 -15.96 -3.09 -26.05
N HIS A 592 -16.17 -4.36 -26.29
CA HIS A 592 -15.83 -5.03 -27.53
C HIS A 592 -17.10 -5.40 -28.29
N ALA A 593 -17.18 -4.93 -29.53
CA ALA A 593 -18.23 -5.22 -30.48
C ALA A 593 -18.18 -6.70 -30.90
N SER A 594 -19.34 -7.34 -31.01
CA SER A 594 -19.46 -8.74 -31.42
C SER A 594 -20.78 -8.95 -32.16
N GLN A 595 -20.88 -9.99 -32.98
CA GLN A 595 -22.14 -10.35 -33.66
C GLN A 595 -23.25 -10.78 -32.67
N GLY A 596 -22.91 -11.06 -31.42
CA GLY A 596 -23.86 -11.38 -30.34
C GLY A 596 -23.95 -10.28 -29.28
N ALA A 597 -24.02 -10.69 -28.01
CA ALA A 597 -23.93 -9.76 -26.90
C ALA A 597 -22.56 -9.08 -26.86
N VAL A 598 -22.53 -7.79 -26.54
CA VAL A 598 -21.25 -7.08 -26.33
C VAL A 598 -20.58 -7.57 -25.06
N GLN A 599 -19.26 -7.57 -25.09
CA GLN A 599 -18.42 -8.09 -24.01
C GLN A 599 -17.41 -7.04 -23.58
N LEU A 600 -16.88 -7.20 -22.37
CA LEU A 600 -15.64 -6.56 -21.98
C LEU A 600 -14.46 -7.47 -22.32
N GLN A 601 -13.43 -6.94 -22.96
CA GLN A 601 -12.18 -7.67 -23.23
C GLN A 601 -10.98 -6.81 -22.80
N ASP A 602 -9.80 -7.39 -22.63
CA ASP A 602 -8.59 -6.61 -22.35
C ASP A 602 -8.38 -5.58 -23.47
N CYS A 603 -8.26 -4.30 -23.12
CA CYS A 603 -8.05 -3.25 -24.11
C CYS A 603 -6.79 -3.53 -24.94
N SER A 604 -6.93 -3.39 -26.26
CA SER A 604 -5.82 -3.59 -27.18
C SER A 604 -4.84 -2.40 -27.17
N TYR A 605 -5.36 -1.19 -26.99
CA TYR A 605 -4.52 0.00 -26.83
C TYR A 605 -4.01 0.13 -25.39
N LYS A 606 -2.70 0.02 -25.23
CA LYS A 606 -1.92 0.16 -23.99
C LYS A 606 -0.81 1.21 -24.10
N GLY A 607 -0.97 2.21 -24.99
CA GLY A 607 -0.02 3.30 -25.21
C GLY A 607 0.69 3.30 -26.58
N GLN A 608 1.86 3.94 -26.66
CA GLN A 608 2.49 4.40 -27.92
C GLN A 608 2.81 3.32 -28.98
N LYS A 609 2.84 2.03 -28.62
CA LYS A 609 3.19 0.94 -29.55
C LYS A 609 2.00 0.05 -29.93
N THR A 610 0.81 0.42 -29.49
CA THR A 610 -0.43 -0.34 -29.68
C THR A 610 -1.48 0.54 -30.33
N PHE A 611 -2.51 -0.06 -30.92
CA PHE A 611 -3.60 0.65 -31.58
C PHE A 611 -4.94 0.11 -31.08
N THR A 612 -5.98 0.93 -31.15
CA THR A 612 -7.35 0.50 -30.87
C THR A 612 -7.94 -0.18 -32.12
N PRO A 613 -8.35 -1.45 -32.05
CA PRO A 613 -9.01 -2.17 -33.14
C PRO A 613 -10.41 -1.61 -33.39
N GLY A 614 -10.98 -1.92 -34.55
CA GLY A 614 -12.27 -1.35 -34.95
C GLY A 614 -13.44 -1.79 -34.05
N GLU A 615 -13.34 -2.99 -33.50
CA GLU A 615 -14.31 -3.61 -32.60
C GLU A 615 -14.35 -2.91 -31.23
N GLU A 616 -13.28 -2.21 -30.84
CA GLU A 616 -13.20 -1.44 -29.60
C GLU A 616 -13.51 0.05 -29.81
N LYS A 617 -13.71 0.49 -31.07
CA LYS A 617 -14.02 1.89 -31.41
C LYS A 617 -15.51 2.15 -31.42
N TRP A 618 -15.93 3.10 -30.60
CA TRP A 618 -17.31 3.53 -30.45
C TRP A 618 -17.45 5.02 -30.73
N GLU A 619 -18.41 5.37 -31.56
CA GLU A 619 -18.76 6.75 -31.86
C GLU A 619 -20.04 7.11 -31.11
N LEU A 620 -19.97 8.14 -30.28
CA LEU A 620 -21.16 8.77 -29.70
C LEU A 620 -21.73 9.76 -30.73
N GLN A 621 -22.83 9.37 -31.37
CA GLN A 621 -23.48 10.19 -32.38
C GLN A 621 -24.40 11.25 -31.76
N GLN A 622 -24.73 12.30 -32.53
CA GLN A 622 -25.56 13.43 -32.06
C GLN A 622 -26.98 13.02 -31.68
N ASP A 623 -27.49 11.94 -32.27
CA ASP A 623 -28.79 11.34 -31.99
C ASP A 623 -28.77 10.34 -30.81
N GLN A 624 -27.67 10.33 -30.05
CA GLN A 624 -27.44 9.52 -28.86
C GLN A 624 -27.25 8.02 -29.15
N LEU A 625 -26.97 7.65 -30.40
CA LEU A 625 -26.58 6.29 -30.74
C LEU A 625 -25.12 6.01 -30.33
N LEU A 626 -24.88 4.80 -29.82
CA LEU A 626 -23.55 4.24 -29.65
C LEU A 626 -23.22 3.35 -30.85
N TYR A 627 -22.51 3.92 -31.82
CA TYR A 627 -22.21 3.29 -33.10
C TYR A 627 -20.83 2.63 -33.10
N ASN A 628 -20.74 1.41 -33.64
CA ASN A 628 -19.47 0.74 -33.91
C ASN A 628 -19.21 0.70 -35.42
N ALA A 629 -18.17 1.40 -35.86
CA ALA A 629 -17.84 1.55 -37.28
C ALA A 629 -17.34 0.26 -37.95
N ALA A 630 -16.75 -0.67 -37.19
CA ALA A 630 -16.23 -1.92 -37.75
C ALA A 630 -17.34 -2.89 -38.17
N LEU A 631 -18.40 -2.98 -37.37
CA LEU A 631 -19.56 -3.81 -37.67
C LEU A 631 -20.70 -3.05 -38.35
N ASN A 632 -20.62 -1.71 -38.43
CA ASN A 632 -21.66 -0.84 -38.95
C ASN A 632 -23.01 -1.03 -38.24
N MET A 633 -22.98 -1.13 -36.91
CA MET A 633 -24.12 -1.46 -36.05
C MET A 633 -24.14 -0.57 -34.80
N CYS A 634 -25.29 -0.49 -34.14
CA CYS A 634 -25.50 0.31 -32.95
C CYS A 634 -25.82 -0.55 -31.73
N LEU A 635 -25.37 -0.12 -30.55
CA LEU A 635 -25.63 -0.80 -29.29
C LEU A 635 -27.10 -0.63 -28.87
N THR A 636 -27.79 -1.74 -28.62
CA THR A 636 -29.13 -1.73 -28.01
C THR A 636 -29.09 -2.27 -26.59
N GLY A 637 -29.89 -1.66 -25.70
CA GLY A 637 -30.16 -2.15 -24.35
C GLY A 637 -31.37 -3.10 -24.27
N ASN A 638 -31.95 -3.47 -25.42
CA ASN A 638 -33.07 -4.40 -25.50
C ASN A 638 -32.61 -5.86 -25.40
N GLY A 639 -33.41 -6.74 -24.78
CA GLY A 639 -33.06 -8.15 -24.53
C GLY A 639 -32.42 -8.41 -23.17
N GLU A 640 -31.89 -9.61 -22.94
CA GLU A 640 -31.25 -9.98 -21.66
C GLU A 640 -29.88 -9.31 -21.49
N HIS A 641 -29.08 -9.32 -22.55
CA HIS A 641 -27.76 -8.70 -22.62
C HIS A 641 -27.72 -7.63 -23.72
N PRO A 642 -27.02 -6.51 -23.48
CA PRO A 642 -26.78 -5.51 -24.53
C PRO A 642 -26.07 -6.15 -25.73
N SER A 643 -26.52 -5.78 -26.92
CA SER A 643 -26.05 -6.39 -28.19
C SER A 643 -26.03 -5.37 -29.31
N LEU A 644 -25.43 -5.75 -30.45
CA LEU A 644 -25.41 -4.92 -31.64
C LEU A 644 -26.59 -5.23 -32.55
N VAL A 645 -27.25 -4.17 -33.02
CA VAL A 645 -28.36 -4.25 -33.99
C VAL A 645 -28.19 -3.19 -35.07
N SER A 646 -28.96 -3.28 -36.16
CA SER A 646 -29.03 -2.23 -37.17
C SER A 646 -29.42 -0.89 -36.55
N CYS A 647 -28.69 0.16 -36.89
CA CYS A 647 -28.89 1.50 -36.34
C CYS A 647 -30.26 2.06 -36.70
N ASN A 648 -31.05 2.42 -35.67
CA ASN A 648 -32.35 3.06 -35.82
C ASN A 648 -32.46 4.25 -34.84
N PRO A 649 -32.29 5.50 -35.32
CA PRO A 649 -32.37 6.71 -34.49
C PRO A 649 -33.74 6.91 -33.80
N SER A 650 -34.79 6.20 -34.24
CA SER A 650 -36.12 6.26 -33.62
C SER A 650 -36.29 5.26 -32.47
N ASP A 651 -35.41 4.25 -32.37
CA ASP A 651 -35.47 3.23 -31.33
C ASP A 651 -34.89 3.76 -30.02
N LEU A 652 -35.75 3.93 -29.01
CA LEU A 652 -35.35 4.43 -27.70
C LEU A 652 -34.40 3.48 -26.97
N PHE A 653 -34.39 2.17 -27.29
CA PHE A 653 -33.46 1.21 -26.71
C PHE A 653 -32.05 1.32 -27.28
N GLN A 654 -31.85 2.04 -28.39
CA GLN A 654 -30.53 2.34 -28.94
C GLN A 654 -29.96 3.69 -28.49
N LYS A 655 -30.74 4.48 -27.74
CA LYS A 655 -30.30 5.79 -27.25
C LYS A 655 -29.65 5.70 -25.87
N TRP A 656 -28.45 6.25 -25.77
CA TRP A 656 -27.61 6.20 -24.59
C TRP A 656 -27.20 7.60 -24.13
N ILE A 657 -27.21 7.80 -22.82
CA ILE A 657 -26.77 9.03 -22.17
C ILE A 657 -25.54 8.68 -21.34
N PHE A 658 -24.43 9.37 -21.60
CA PHE A 658 -23.26 9.34 -20.73
C PHE A 658 -23.50 10.30 -19.56
N GLY A 659 -23.99 9.76 -18.44
CA GLY A 659 -24.23 10.53 -17.23
C GLY A 659 -22.95 10.68 -16.41
N GLN A 660 -22.74 11.86 -15.81
CA GLN A 660 -21.64 12.06 -14.87
C GLN A 660 -22.08 11.68 -13.46
N ASN A 661 -21.20 11.03 -12.69
CA ASN A 661 -21.37 10.85 -11.25
C ASN A 661 -21.13 12.21 -10.58
N ILE A 662 -22.21 12.89 -10.15
CA ILE A 662 -22.14 14.22 -9.49
C ILE A 662 -21.84 14.09 -8.00
#